data_AF-A0A498M0X4-F1
#
_entry.id   AF-A0A498M0X4-F1
#
_cell.length_a   1.000
_cell.length_b   1.000
_cell.length_c   1.000
_cell.angle_alpha   90.00
_cell.angle_beta   90.00
_cell.angle_gamma   90.00
#
_symmetry.space_group_name_H-M   'P 1'
#
loop_
_entity.id
_entity.type
_entity.pdbx_description
1 polymer ?
#
loop_
_entity_poly.entity_id
_entity_poly.type
_entity_poly.pdbx_seq_one_letter_code
_entity_poly.pdbx_strand_id
1 'polypeptide(L)'
;MRFISRTSLKKSGIRMCGIWALFGSDECLAVQCTNAMKIAHRGPDSFRFENVNGYTNCCFGFHRLAIVDQLYGMQPLRVKKFPYLWLCYNGEIYNHIMLRDHFEFDYQTKVDGEILLHLYDRFGIEKMAALLDGVFAFILLDTANRKVFLGRDTYGVRPLFRLLTDDGFLAVCSEAKGLTQITHSTSTPAKITPFPPGHFEVFDLKLNGKVESVLMDCFHCCTDEPKHASYNNLKGLGTGFELETVKSNIRILFENAVRKRLMAHRRIGCLLSGGLDSSLVAATLVKLSKEEQLPYPIQTFAIGADDSPDVAAARKVADYIGSEHHEVSFTPEEGIRAVEEVILHLESYDITTVRASVGMFLISKYIREKTDSVVIFSGEGSDELTQGYIYFHKAPSPKAGAEESVRLLKELYLFDVLRADRTTAAHGLELRVPFLDHRFTAYYLSLPEEMRAPKDGVEKHLLRDSFKGMKLIPDEILWRRKEAFSDGLTSMKKSWYTSLQEHIKSEVNDSQLEKAAKLFSFNPPTTKEGFYIRQVFEKMYPGRCEWTPHYWMPRWIKATDPSARTLSIYKPDKDHFENISGFTNCCLGFHHLAIMDQLYGMQPLHVKKFPYLWLCYNGEIYNHIMLRDHFEFEHQTKVDREIFLHLYDRFGIEKMAALLDGVFAFILLDTANRKVFLGRDTYGVRLLFRLLTDNGFLAVCSEAKGDLDSSLVAATLMKLAKEEQLPYPIQTFAIGADDSPDVAAARKVADYIGSEHHEVTDSQLEKAAKLFPFNPPTTKEGFYIRQVFEKMYPGRCEWTPHYWIPRWIKATDPSARTLSIYKPDKDQ
;
A
#
# COMPACT_ATOMS: atom_id res chain seq x y z
N MET A 1 -11.48 -24.70 -49.79
CA MET A 1 -10.94 -23.36 -49.47
C MET A 1 -11.98 -22.30 -49.78
N ARG A 2 -12.27 -21.37 -48.86
CA ARG A 2 -12.85 -20.05 -49.11
C ARG A 2 -12.23 -19.08 -48.10
N PHE A 3 -11.68 -17.96 -48.55
CA PHE A 3 -11.16 -16.93 -47.66
C PHE A 3 -12.32 -16.14 -47.06
N ILE A 4 -12.27 -15.87 -45.75
CA ILE A 4 -13.14 -14.90 -45.08
C ILE A 4 -12.36 -13.60 -44.90
N SER A 5 -13.03 -12.46 -45.11
CA SER A 5 -12.41 -11.14 -45.19
C SER A 5 -11.85 -10.64 -43.85
N ARG A 6 -10.84 -9.75 -43.91
CA ARG A 6 -10.31 -9.03 -42.76
C ARG A 6 -11.21 -7.84 -42.41
N THR A 7 -11.93 -7.90 -41.29
CA THR A 7 -12.63 -6.75 -40.70
C THR A 7 -12.26 -6.56 -39.23
N SER A 8 -11.53 -5.47 -38.95
CA SER A 8 -11.48 -4.74 -37.67
C SER A 8 -11.42 -5.57 -36.36
N LEU A 9 -10.43 -6.44 -36.21
CA LEU A 9 -10.04 -6.93 -34.88
C LEU A 9 -9.23 -5.82 -34.17
N LYS A 10 -9.86 -5.15 -33.20
CA LYS A 10 -9.15 -4.27 -32.25
C LYS A 10 -8.09 -5.08 -31.49
N LYS A 11 -6.92 -4.50 -31.24
CA LYS A 11 -5.83 -5.11 -30.47
C LYS A 11 -6.33 -5.53 -29.08
N SER A 12 -6.37 -6.83 -28.79
CA SER A 12 -6.64 -7.38 -27.46
C SER A 12 -5.32 -7.84 -26.80
N GLY A 13 -5.14 -7.51 -25.51
CA GLY A 13 -3.92 -7.80 -24.74
C GLY A 13 -3.79 -9.27 -24.36
N ILE A 14 -2.54 -9.77 -24.30
CA ILE A 14 -2.18 -11.21 -24.30
C ILE A 14 -0.93 -11.45 -23.40
N ARG A 15 -0.82 -12.23 -22.30
CA ARG A 15 -1.67 -12.92 -21.28
C ARG A 15 -0.71 -13.65 -20.25
N MET A 16 -1.09 -14.56 -19.30
CA MET A 16 -0.22 -15.22 -18.22
C MET A 16 0.02 -16.77 -18.25
N CYS A 17 -0.21 -17.59 -17.20
CA CYS A 17 0.00 -19.06 -17.21
C CYS A 17 -1.16 -19.89 -16.60
N GLY A 18 -1.71 -20.89 -17.31
CA GLY A 18 -2.98 -21.54 -16.91
C GLY A 18 -3.36 -22.85 -17.62
N ILE A 19 -4.05 -23.71 -16.85
CA ILE A 19 -4.43 -25.08 -17.20
C ILE A 19 -5.95 -25.26 -17.33
N TRP A 20 -6.37 -26.10 -18.28
CA TRP A 20 -7.75 -26.56 -18.48
C TRP A 20 -7.72 -28.02 -18.96
N ALA A 21 -8.63 -28.87 -18.47
CA ALA A 21 -8.76 -30.26 -18.94
C ALA A 21 -10.16 -30.82 -18.75
N LEU A 22 -10.53 -31.80 -19.59
CA LEU A 22 -11.76 -32.58 -19.51
C LEU A 22 -11.46 -34.08 -19.51
N PHE A 23 -12.27 -34.84 -18.79
CA PHE A 23 -12.28 -36.30 -18.81
C PHE A 23 -13.72 -36.80 -18.97
N GLY A 24 -13.97 -37.65 -19.97
CA GLY A 24 -15.27 -38.29 -20.17
C GLY A 24 -16.35 -37.39 -20.78
N SER A 25 -15.96 -36.46 -21.66
CA SER A 25 -16.94 -35.62 -22.37
C SER A 25 -17.81 -36.46 -23.32
N ASP A 26 -19.11 -36.16 -23.40
CA ASP A 26 -20.00 -36.73 -24.43
C ASP A 26 -20.21 -35.75 -25.61
N GLU A 27 -19.56 -34.59 -25.54
CA GLU A 27 -19.70 -33.46 -26.45
C GLU A 27 -18.52 -33.31 -27.43
N CYS A 28 -18.73 -32.55 -28.50
CA CYS A 28 -17.66 -32.26 -29.46
C CYS A 28 -16.59 -31.36 -28.81
N LEU A 29 -15.40 -31.91 -28.55
CA LEU A 29 -14.28 -31.21 -27.91
C LEU A 29 -13.90 -29.86 -28.57
N ALA A 30 -14.13 -29.71 -29.88
CA ALA A 30 -13.89 -28.45 -30.59
C ALA A 30 -14.83 -27.31 -30.13
N VAL A 31 -16.06 -27.64 -29.70
CA VAL A 31 -16.99 -26.68 -29.09
C VAL A 31 -16.48 -26.29 -27.70
N GLN A 32 -16.12 -27.29 -26.88
CA GLN A 32 -15.65 -27.07 -25.51
C GLN A 32 -14.30 -26.34 -25.44
N CYS A 33 -13.44 -26.44 -26.46
CA CYS A 33 -12.18 -25.69 -26.57
C CYS A 33 -12.37 -24.15 -26.43
N THR A 34 -13.55 -23.63 -26.79
CA THR A 34 -13.89 -22.21 -26.56
C THR A 34 -13.90 -21.81 -25.07
N ASN A 35 -14.15 -22.76 -24.15
CA ASN A 35 -14.06 -22.51 -22.71
C ASN A 35 -12.61 -22.42 -22.23
N ALA A 36 -11.69 -23.22 -22.78
CA ALA A 36 -10.25 -23.10 -22.50
C ALA A 36 -9.76 -21.67 -22.85
N MET A 37 -10.22 -21.12 -23.98
CA MET A 37 -9.87 -19.77 -24.42
C MET A 37 -10.28 -18.64 -23.45
N LYS A 38 -11.19 -18.88 -22.50
CA LYS A 38 -11.55 -17.88 -21.48
C LYS A 38 -10.40 -17.62 -20.51
N ILE A 39 -9.67 -18.69 -20.15
CA ILE A 39 -8.40 -18.56 -19.42
C ILE A 39 -7.21 -18.41 -20.37
N ALA A 40 -7.41 -18.09 -21.66
CA ALA A 40 -6.31 -17.64 -22.50
C ALA A 40 -5.66 -16.38 -21.91
N HIS A 41 -6.45 -15.56 -21.19
CA HIS A 41 -6.08 -14.97 -19.88
C HIS A 41 -4.67 -15.18 -19.37
N ARG A 42 -4.37 -16.46 -19.25
CA ARG A 42 -3.23 -17.06 -18.64
C ARG A 42 -2.39 -17.82 -19.67
N GLY A 43 -2.08 -17.22 -20.84
CA GLY A 43 -1.06 -17.69 -21.80
C GLY A 43 -0.68 -16.65 -22.86
N PRO A 44 0.45 -15.92 -22.75
CA PRO A 44 0.91 -15.02 -23.79
C PRO A 44 1.60 -15.75 -24.93
N ASP A 45 2.53 -16.64 -24.58
CA ASP A 45 3.63 -17.02 -25.46
C ASP A 45 3.22 -18.19 -26.37
N SER A 46 2.35 -19.08 -25.89
CA SER A 46 1.82 -20.19 -26.69
C SER A 46 0.55 -20.82 -26.09
N PHE A 47 -0.18 -21.56 -26.93
CA PHE A 47 -1.31 -22.41 -26.56
C PHE A 47 -1.16 -23.79 -27.21
N ARG A 48 -1.52 -24.85 -26.50
CA ARG A 48 -1.71 -26.20 -27.06
C ARG A 48 -3.05 -26.75 -26.61
N PHE A 49 -3.73 -27.42 -27.54
CA PHE A 49 -4.89 -28.27 -27.28
C PHE A 49 -4.61 -29.66 -27.86
N GLU A 50 -4.68 -30.70 -27.03
CA GLU A 50 -4.55 -32.08 -27.49
C GLU A 50 -5.50 -33.01 -26.72
N ASN A 51 -6.02 -34.04 -27.39
CA ASN A 51 -6.81 -35.11 -26.78
C ASN A 51 -5.96 -36.37 -26.59
N VAL A 52 -6.44 -37.26 -25.72
CA VAL A 52 -5.66 -38.43 -25.27
C VAL A 52 -5.84 -39.61 -26.22
N ASN A 53 -4.75 -40.21 -26.69
CA ASN A 53 -4.79 -41.44 -27.48
C ASN A 53 -5.44 -42.58 -26.67
N GLY A 54 -6.45 -43.24 -27.24
CA GLY A 54 -7.25 -44.28 -26.55
C GLY A 54 -8.39 -43.72 -25.69
N TYR A 55 -8.36 -42.44 -25.35
CA TYR A 55 -9.37 -41.73 -24.55
C TYR A 55 -9.73 -40.42 -25.25
N THR A 56 -10.26 -40.51 -26.48
CA THR A 56 -10.38 -39.37 -27.40
C THR A 56 -11.35 -38.27 -26.95
N ASN A 57 -12.16 -38.54 -25.92
CA ASN A 57 -13.05 -37.59 -25.23
C ASN A 57 -12.45 -37.00 -23.94
N CYS A 58 -11.20 -37.34 -23.62
CA CYS A 58 -10.38 -36.68 -22.61
C CYS A 58 -9.38 -35.76 -23.31
N CYS A 59 -9.20 -34.53 -22.83
CA CYS A 59 -8.31 -33.56 -23.45
C CYS A 59 -7.78 -32.51 -22.49
N PHE A 60 -6.72 -31.84 -22.93
CA PHE A 60 -6.06 -30.75 -22.22
C PHE A 60 -5.97 -29.51 -23.12
N GLY A 61 -6.20 -28.35 -22.52
CA GLY A 61 -5.89 -27.04 -23.08
C GLY A 61 -4.90 -26.34 -22.16
N PHE A 62 -3.72 -26.00 -22.67
CA PHE A 62 -2.69 -25.32 -21.89
C PHE A 62 -2.29 -23.98 -22.52
N HIS A 63 -2.39 -22.94 -21.73
CA HIS A 63 -2.01 -21.58 -22.04
C HIS A 63 -0.72 -21.25 -21.28
N ARG A 64 0.36 -20.90 -21.99
CA ARG A 64 1.72 -20.84 -21.43
C ARG A 64 2.29 -19.43 -21.41
N LEU A 65 2.77 -19.01 -20.23
CA LEU A 65 3.84 -18.04 -20.06
C LEU A 65 5.14 -18.80 -19.78
N ALA A 66 6.16 -18.54 -20.60
CA ALA A 66 7.43 -19.25 -20.52
C ALA A 66 8.38 -18.54 -19.55
N ILE A 67 8.35 -18.94 -18.26
CA ILE A 67 9.29 -18.49 -17.22
C ILE A 67 10.54 -19.37 -17.21
N VAL A 68 10.37 -20.68 -17.02
CA VAL A 68 11.44 -21.69 -17.07
C VAL A 68 11.38 -22.44 -18.41
N ASP A 69 12.53 -22.70 -19.03
CA ASP A 69 12.67 -23.42 -20.32
C ASP A 69 11.73 -22.96 -21.44
N GLN A 70 12.11 -21.87 -22.12
CA GLN A 70 11.32 -21.32 -23.21
C GLN A 70 11.16 -22.28 -24.41
N LEU A 71 12.08 -23.22 -24.61
CA LEU A 71 12.12 -24.07 -25.81
C LEU A 71 11.37 -25.39 -25.66
N TYR A 72 11.54 -26.12 -24.56
CA TYR A 72 11.02 -27.50 -24.44
C TYR A 72 9.89 -27.68 -23.43
N GLY A 73 9.72 -26.77 -22.46
CA GLY A 73 8.72 -26.86 -21.39
C GLY A 73 7.25 -26.63 -21.79
N MET A 74 6.85 -26.83 -23.05
CA MET A 74 5.47 -26.60 -23.50
C MET A 74 4.57 -27.80 -23.21
N GLN A 75 3.44 -27.55 -22.54
CA GLN A 75 2.58 -28.59 -21.98
C GLN A 75 1.31 -28.87 -22.82
N PRO A 76 0.57 -29.99 -22.62
CA PRO A 76 0.87 -31.14 -21.74
C PRO A 76 2.30 -31.65 -21.84
N LEU A 77 2.96 -31.73 -20.68
CA LEU A 77 4.32 -32.21 -20.58
C LEU A 77 4.30 -33.74 -20.67
N ARG A 78 5.03 -34.25 -21.65
CA ARG A 78 5.10 -35.67 -22.01
C ARG A 78 6.55 -35.98 -22.35
N VAL A 79 7.15 -36.96 -21.69
CA VAL A 79 8.56 -37.32 -21.86
C VAL A 79 8.68 -38.77 -22.33
N LYS A 80 9.66 -39.05 -23.20
CA LYS A 80 9.88 -40.35 -23.84
C LYS A 80 10.04 -41.50 -22.85
N LYS A 81 10.57 -41.21 -21.66
CA LYS A 81 10.74 -42.14 -20.53
C LYS A 81 9.41 -42.63 -19.95
N PHE A 82 8.36 -41.80 -20.01
CA PHE A 82 7.05 -42.05 -19.40
C PHE A 82 5.92 -41.82 -20.43
N PRO A 83 5.81 -42.66 -21.49
CA PRO A 83 4.94 -42.40 -22.64
C PRO A 83 3.43 -42.39 -22.32
N TYR A 84 3.03 -42.92 -21.16
CA TYR A 84 1.66 -42.97 -20.67
C TYR A 84 1.28 -41.82 -19.72
N LEU A 85 2.25 -40.99 -19.32
CA LEU A 85 2.03 -39.85 -18.41
C LEU A 85 1.83 -38.54 -19.18
N TRP A 86 0.83 -37.77 -18.76
CA TRP A 86 0.50 -36.45 -19.31
C TRP A 86 0.30 -35.48 -18.15
N LEU A 87 1.15 -34.45 -18.06
CA LEU A 87 1.10 -33.45 -16.99
C LEU A 87 0.73 -32.06 -17.53
N CYS A 88 -0.28 -31.44 -16.95
CA CYS A 88 -0.56 -30.01 -17.06
C CYS A 88 -0.44 -29.38 -15.67
N TYR A 89 0.45 -28.42 -15.48
CA TYR A 89 0.56 -27.64 -14.25
C TYR A 89 0.76 -26.13 -14.53
N ASN A 90 0.17 -25.31 -13.66
CA ASN A 90 0.43 -23.89 -13.53
C ASN A 90 1.15 -23.70 -12.18
N GLY A 91 2.46 -23.41 -12.20
CA GLY A 91 3.27 -23.36 -11.00
C GLY A 91 4.76 -23.28 -11.25
N GLU A 92 5.52 -23.27 -10.16
CA GLU A 92 6.98 -23.21 -10.10
C GLU A 92 7.47 -24.09 -8.94
N ILE A 93 8.29 -25.10 -9.24
CA ILE A 93 8.83 -26.05 -8.26
C ILE A 93 10.29 -25.69 -7.92
N TYR A 94 10.49 -24.80 -6.95
CA TYR A 94 11.78 -24.19 -6.63
C TYR A 94 12.88 -25.18 -6.21
N ASN A 95 12.53 -26.40 -5.76
CA ASN A 95 13.49 -27.45 -5.43
C ASN A 95 13.73 -28.49 -6.54
N HIS A 96 13.24 -28.30 -7.78
CA HIS A 96 13.33 -29.33 -8.82
C HIS A 96 14.77 -29.78 -9.13
N ILE A 97 15.75 -28.87 -9.16
CA ILE A 97 17.17 -29.17 -9.39
C ILE A 97 17.71 -30.06 -8.26
N MET A 98 17.46 -29.65 -7.01
CA MET A 98 17.88 -30.38 -5.82
C MET A 98 17.30 -31.80 -5.78
N LEU A 99 16.01 -31.97 -6.11
CA LEU A 99 15.38 -33.30 -6.18
C LEU A 99 15.88 -34.13 -7.36
N ARG A 100 16.11 -33.51 -8.54
CA ARG A 100 16.70 -34.16 -9.71
C ARG A 100 18.07 -34.75 -9.36
N ASP A 101 18.94 -33.94 -8.76
CA ASP A 101 20.32 -34.31 -8.49
C ASP A 101 20.41 -35.31 -7.32
N HIS A 102 19.60 -35.15 -6.27
CA HIS A 102 19.54 -36.10 -5.16
C HIS A 102 18.99 -37.48 -5.55
N PHE A 103 18.07 -37.55 -6.52
CA PHE A 103 17.45 -38.81 -6.96
C PHE A 103 18.01 -39.32 -8.30
N GLU A 104 19.05 -38.69 -8.84
CA GLU A 104 19.69 -39.05 -10.13
C GLU A 104 18.68 -39.19 -11.28
N PHE A 105 17.78 -38.21 -11.41
CA PHE A 105 16.77 -38.19 -12.45
C PHE A 105 17.30 -37.64 -13.78
N ASP A 106 17.50 -38.53 -14.76
CA ASP A 106 17.71 -38.16 -16.16
C ASP A 106 16.47 -37.47 -16.75
N TYR A 107 16.65 -36.22 -17.20
CA TYR A 107 15.63 -35.25 -17.66
C TYR A 107 15.62 -35.09 -19.18
N GLN A 108 14.44 -34.93 -19.78
CA GLN A 108 14.29 -34.63 -21.20
C GLN A 108 14.22 -33.12 -21.50
N THR A 109 13.66 -32.32 -20.59
CA THR A 109 13.50 -30.86 -20.73
C THR A 109 14.33 -30.12 -19.67
N LYS A 110 14.16 -28.80 -19.57
CA LYS A 110 14.72 -27.98 -18.49
C LYS A 110 13.62 -27.32 -17.64
N VAL A 111 12.35 -27.70 -17.83
CA VAL A 111 11.23 -27.15 -17.05
C VAL A 111 11.21 -27.77 -15.65
N ASP A 112 10.84 -26.97 -14.66
CA ASP A 112 10.84 -27.38 -13.24
C ASP A 112 9.86 -28.52 -12.98
N GLY A 113 8.65 -28.44 -13.56
CA GLY A 113 7.59 -29.42 -13.36
C GLY A 113 7.83 -30.81 -13.95
N GLU A 114 8.91 -31.05 -14.71
CA GLU A 114 9.28 -32.43 -15.08
C GLU A 114 9.56 -33.29 -13.83
N ILE A 115 9.93 -32.66 -12.70
CA ILE A 115 10.16 -33.38 -11.44
C ILE A 115 8.92 -34.16 -10.97
N LEU A 116 7.70 -33.66 -11.24
CA LEU A 116 6.45 -34.35 -10.88
C LEU A 116 6.37 -35.71 -11.58
N LEU A 117 6.76 -35.81 -12.84
CA LEU A 117 6.72 -37.07 -13.60
C LEU A 117 7.68 -38.11 -13.01
N HIS A 118 8.91 -37.70 -12.70
CA HIS A 118 9.92 -38.59 -12.11
C HIS A 118 9.61 -39.01 -10.67
N LEU A 119 9.07 -38.09 -9.86
CA LEU A 119 8.64 -38.38 -8.50
C LEU A 119 7.42 -39.30 -8.48
N TYR A 120 6.43 -39.06 -9.35
CA TYR A 120 5.25 -39.90 -9.47
C TYR A 120 5.61 -41.34 -9.86
N ASP A 121 6.41 -41.50 -10.92
CA ASP A 121 6.87 -42.82 -11.42
C ASP A 121 7.60 -43.62 -10.34
N ARG A 122 8.50 -42.97 -9.56
CA ARG A 122 9.30 -43.65 -8.53
C ARG A 122 8.59 -43.83 -7.18
N PHE A 123 7.66 -42.94 -6.82
CA PHE A 123 7.15 -42.84 -5.44
C PHE A 123 5.62 -42.71 -5.29
N GLY A 124 4.87 -42.56 -6.38
CA GLY A 124 3.42 -42.32 -6.33
C GLY A 124 3.02 -40.91 -5.90
N ILE A 125 1.71 -40.64 -5.94
CA ILE A 125 1.15 -39.28 -5.86
C ILE A 125 1.37 -38.59 -4.49
N GLU A 126 1.20 -39.32 -3.40
CA GLU A 126 1.30 -38.80 -2.03
C GLU A 126 2.71 -38.27 -1.73
N LYS A 127 3.72 -39.12 -1.94
CA LYS A 127 5.13 -38.77 -1.74
C LYS A 127 5.65 -37.81 -2.82
N MET A 128 5.08 -37.80 -4.04
CA MET A 128 5.33 -36.71 -4.98
C MET A 128 4.91 -35.37 -4.38
N ALA A 129 3.63 -35.21 -4.00
CA ALA A 129 3.08 -33.94 -3.53
C ALA A 129 3.78 -33.42 -2.27
N ALA A 130 4.07 -34.29 -1.31
CA ALA A 130 4.75 -33.95 -0.06
C ALA A 130 6.22 -33.48 -0.22
N LEU A 131 6.86 -33.73 -1.38
CA LEU A 131 8.24 -33.33 -1.67
C LEU A 131 8.37 -32.01 -2.44
N LEU A 132 7.27 -31.43 -2.94
CA LEU A 132 7.32 -30.21 -3.75
C LEU A 132 7.54 -28.97 -2.87
N ASP A 133 8.65 -28.26 -3.08
CA ASP A 133 8.91 -26.93 -2.51
C ASP A 133 8.58 -25.87 -3.57
N GLY A 134 7.30 -25.50 -3.66
CA GLY A 134 6.80 -24.74 -4.79
C GLY A 134 5.37 -24.28 -4.63
N VAL A 135 4.90 -23.52 -5.63
CA VAL A 135 3.51 -23.08 -5.77
C VAL A 135 2.95 -23.71 -7.05
N PHE A 136 1.80 -24.36 -6.99
CA PHE A 136 1.33 -25.22 -8.08
C PHE A 136 -0.16 -25.55 -8.02
N ALA A 137 -0.73 -25.68 -9.20
CA ALA A 137 -1.96 -26.41 -9.46
C ALA A 137 -1.68 -27.37 -10.61
N PHE A 138 -1.90 -28.67 -10.43
CA PHE A 138 -1.60 -29.69 -11.44
C PHE A 138 -2.78 -30.62 -11.76
N ILE A 139 -2.71 -31.19 -12.96
CA ILE A 139 -3.53 -32.26 -13.51
C ILE A 139 -2.56 -33.28 -14.11
N LEU A 140 -2.45 -34.46 -13.52
CA LEU A 140 -1.62 -35.56 -14.01
C LEU A 140 -2.53 -36.72 -14.43
N LEU A 141 -2.33 -37.22 -15.64
CA LEU A 141 -3.01 -38.41 -16.17
C LEU A 141 -1.98 -39.52 -16.37
N ASP A 142 -2.32 -40.72 -15.90
CA ASP A 142 -1.63 -41.97 -16.19
C ASP A 142 -2.58 -42.91 -16.95
N THR A 143 -2.32 -43.16 -18.23
CA THR A 143 -3.16 -44.06 -19.05
C THR A 143 -2.82 -45.53 -18.91
N ALA A 144 -1.68 -45.89 -18.29
CA ALA A 144 -1.29 -47.28 -18.05
C ALA A 144 -1.95 -47.83 -16.78
N ASN A 145 -1.84 -47.09 -15.66
CA ASN A 145 -2.54 -47.41 -14.42
C ASN A 145 -4.01 -46.95 -14.42
N ARG A 146 -4.42 -46.19 -15.45
CA ARG A 146 -5.76 -45.62 -15.63
C ARG A 146 -6.18 -44.76 -14.42
N LYS A 147 -5.39 -43.74 -14.14
CA LYS A 147 -5.61 -42.79 -13.04
C LYS A 147 -5.56 -41.35 -13.52
N VAL A 148 -6.37 -40.49 -12.90
CA VAL A 148 -6.23 -39.03 -12.99
C VAL A 148 -5.95 -38.50 -11.58
N PHE A 149 -5.05 -37.53 -11.47
CA PHE A 149 -4.66 -36.90 -10.23
C PHE A 149 -4.78 -35.39 -10.35
N LEU A 150 -5.41 -34.77 -9.37
CA LEU A 150 -5.42 -33.31 -9.17
C LEU A 150 -4.61 -32.97 -7.93
N GLY A 151 -3.98 -31.80 -7.89
CA GLY A 151 -3.33 -31.33 -6.67
C GLY A 151 -3.00 -29.85 -6.69
N ARG A 152 -2.91 -29.25 -5.50
CA ARG A 152 -2.74 -27.80 -5.30
C ARG A 152 -1.86 -27.49 -4.09
N ASP A 153 -1.02 -26.46 -4.20
CA ASP A 153 -0.07 -26.06 -3.15
C ASP A 153 -0.72 -25.69 -1.81
N THR A 154 0.08 -25.70 -0.74
CA THR A 154 -0.33 -25.54 0.67
C THR A 154 -1.25 -24.35 0.95
N TYR A 155 -0.99 -23.21 0.30
CA TYR A 155 -1.73 -21.95 0.53
C TYR A 155 -2.66 -21.59 -0.63
N GLY A 156 -2.70 -22.41 -1.67
CA GLY A 156 -3.50 -22.22 -2.87
C GLY A 156 -3.00 -21.09 -3.77
N VAL A 157 -1.69 -20.79 -3.72
CA VAL A 157 -1.04 -19.67 -4.42
C VAL A 157 -1.25 -19.75 -5.93
N ARG A 158 -1.30 -20.96 -6.50
CA ARG A 158 -1.80 -21.20 -7.84
C ARG A 158 -3.24 -21.74 -7.77
N PRO A 159 -4.18 -21.24 -8.58
CA PRO A 159 -5.59 -21.58 -8.46
C PRO A 159 -5.97 -22.82 -9.26
N LEU A 160 -7.00 -23.51 -8.76
CA LEU A 160 -7.61 -24.67 -9.39
C LEU A 160 -9.08 -24.76 -8.98
N PHE A 161 -9.95 -25.03 -9.94
CA PHE A 161 -11.37 -25.30 -9.78
C PHE A 161 -11.72 -26.59 -10.51
N ARG A 162 -12.72 -27.32 -10.00
CA ARG A 162 -13.30 -28.48 -10.69
C ARG A 162 -14.81 -28.46 -10.74
N LEU A 163 -15.35 -29.16 -11.74
CA LEU A 163 -16.74 -29.57 -11.88
C LEU A 163 -16.71 -31.09 -12.07
N LEU A 164 -17.47 -31.82 -11.26
CA LEU A 164 -17.62 -33.28 -11.36
C LEU A 164 -19.13 -33.60 -11.36
N THR A 165 -19.56 -34.46 -12.27
CA THR A 165 -20.96 -34.91 -12.39
C THR A 165 -21.13 -36.35 -11.90
N ASP A 166 -22.37 -36.75 -11.63
CA ASP A 166 -22.70 -38.09 -11.12
C ASP A 166 -22.41 -39.22 -12.12
N ASP A 167 -22.37 -38.91 -13.43
CA ASP A 167 -21.94 -39.86 -14.49
C ASP A 167 -20.41 -39.96 -14.66
N GLY A 168 -19.64 -39.16 -13.91
CA GLY A 168 -18.19 -39.18 -13.93
C GLY A 168 -17.55 -38.31 -15.01
N PHE A 169 -18.22 -37.27 -15.53
CA PHE A 169 -17.55 -36.24 -16.30
C PHE A 169 -16.86 -35.25 -15.37
N LEU A 170 -15.54 -35.06 -15.58
CA LEU A 170 -14.70 -34.16 -14.81
C LEU A 170 -14.17 -33.06 -15.73
N ALA A 171 -14.41 -31.81 -15.33
CA ALA A 171 -13.83 -30.63 -15.96
C ALA A 171 -13.02 -29.83 -14.93
N VAL A 172 -11.81 -29.42 -15.28
CA VAL A 172 -10.85 -28.77 -14.37
C VAL A 172 -10.24 -27.55 -15.04
N CYS A 173 -10.06 -26.45 -14.30
CA CYS A 173 -9.50 -25.21 -14.82
C CYS A 173 -8.79 -24.38 -13.75
N SER A 174 -7.79 -23.57 -14.11
CA SER A 174 -7.20 -22.58 -13.19
C SER A 174 -8.20 -21.55 -12.66
N GLU A 175 -9.24 -21.19 -13.43
CA GLU A 175 -10.22 -20.17 -13.06
C GLU A 175 -11.64 -20.64 -13.41
N ALA A 176 -12.61 -20.34 -12.56
CA ALA A 176 -13.96 -20.86 -12.64
C ALA A 176 -14.70 -20.46 -13.93
N LYS A 177 -14.37 -19.29 -14.51
CA LYS A 177 -14.86 -18.80 -15.81
C LYS A 177 -14.59 -19.76 -16.95
N GLY A 178 -13.51 -20.55 -16.89
CA GLY A 178 -13.20 -21.61 -17.86
C GLY A 178 -14.11 -22.85 -17.76
N LEU A 179 -15.02 -22.89 -16.78
CA LEU A 179 -15.97 -23.98 -16.56
C LEU A 179 -17.45 -23.54 -16.73
N THR A 180 -17.76 -22.23 -16.72
CA THR A 180 -19.15 -21.72 -16.62
C THR A 180 -20.08 -22.03 -17.78
N GLN A 181 -19.56 -22.35 -18.96
CA GLN A 181 -20.35 -22.69 -20.16
C GLN A 181 -19.85 -24.00 -20.80
N ILE A 182 -19.38 -24.92 -19.96
CA ILE A 182 -19.18 -26.31 -20.39
C ILE A 182 -20.55 -26.97 -20.47
N THR A 183 -20.90 -27.44 -21.66
CA THR A 183 -22.05 -28.32 -21.88
C THR A 183 -21.65 -29.76 -21.62
N HIS A 184 -22.53 -30.51 -20.95
CA HIS A 184 -22.44 -31.95 -20.77
C HIS A 184 -23.85 -32.54 -20.55
N SER A 185 -24.13 -33.74 -21.03
CA SER A 185 -25.48 -34.32 -21.03
C SER A 185 -25.82 -35.02 -19.70
N THR A 186 -26.35 -34.25 -18.75
CA THR A 186 -26.65 -34.72 -17.38
C THR A 186 -28.07 -34.40 -16.92
N SER A 187 -28.62 -35.25 -16.05
CA SER A 187 -29.85 -35.01 -15.28
C SER A 187 -29.66 -34.02 -14.13
N THR A 188 -28.44 -33.89 -13.61
CA THR A 188 -28.08 -33.11 -12.41
C THR A 188 -27.05 -32.02 -12.75
N PRO A 189 -27.36 -30.71 -12.55
CA PRO A 189 -26.40 -29.64 -12.80
C PRO A 189 -25.25 -29.66 -11.78
N ALA A 190 -24.06 -30.09 -12.22
CA ALA A 190 -22.88 -30.14 -11.38
C ALA A 190 -22.41 -28.75 -10.90
N LYS A 191 -21.94 -28.69 -9.65
CA LYS A 191 -21.34 -27.48 -9.07
C LYS A 191 -19.89 -27.32 -9.52
N ILE A 192 -19.51 -26.07 -9.79
CA ILE A 192 -18.10 -25.66 -9.95
C ILE A 192 -17.60 -25.30 -8.55
N THR A 193 -16.58 -25.98 -8.05
CA THR A 193 -15.99 -25.76 -6.72
C THR A 193 -14.51 -25.40 -6.81
N PRO A 194 -13.98 -24.55 -5.91
CA PRO A 194 -12.53 -24.44 -5.72
C PRO A 194 -11.96 -25.79 -5.29
N PHE A 195 -10.79 -26.16 -5.82
CA PHE A 195 -10.05 -27.33 -5.35
C PHE A 195 -9.25 -26.94 -4.09
N PRO A 196 -9.27 -27.73 -3.00
CA PRO A 196 -8.68 -27.33 -1.72
C PRO A 196 -7.14 -27.18 -1.78
N PRO A 197 -6.57 -26.13 -1.13
CA PRO A 197 -5.13 -26.02 -0.91
C PRO A 197 -4.54 -27.18 -0.11
N GLY A 198 -3.28 -27.55 -0.36
CA GLY A 198 -2.54 -28.58 0.39
C GLY A 198 -3.03 -30.02 0.18
N HIS A 199 -3.90 -30.25 -0.80
CA HIS A 199 -4.52 -31.55 -1.08
C HIS A 199 -4.15 -32.12 -2.44
N PHE A 200 -4.31 -33.43 -2.59
CA PHE A 200 -4.45 -34.10 -3.88
C PHE A 200 -5.75 -34.93 -3.93
N GLU A 201 -6.25 -35.20 -5.13
CA GLU A 201 -7.42 -36.06 -5.37
C GLU A 201 -7.09 -37.08 -6.46
N VAL A 202 -7.40 -38.35 -6.17
CA VAL A 202 -7.13 -39.52 -7.00
C VAL A 202 -8.44 -40.00 -7.62
N PHE A 203 -8.45 -40.18 -8.93
CA PHE A 203 -9.58 -40.73 -9.67
C PHE A 203 -9.19 -41.99 -10.44
N ASP A 204 -10.12 -42.94 -10.54
CA ASP A 204 -10.10 -44.03 -11.50
C ASP A 204 -10.51 -43.51 -12.89
N LEU A 205 -9.72 -43.76 -13.93
CA LEU A 205 -10.13 -43.53 -15.33
C LEU A 205 -10.83 -44.77 -15.89
N LYS A 206 -12.14 -44.66 -16.14
CA LYS A 206 -12.96 -45.74 -16.70
C LYS A 206 -12.75 -45.84 -18.21
N LEU A 207 -13.05 -47.00 -18.82
CA LEU A 207 -12.74 -47.27 -20.24
C LEU A 207 -13.45 -46.35 -21.26
N ASN A 208 -14.51 -45.67 -20.84
CA ASN A 208 -15.24 -44.65 -21.61
C ASN A 208 -14.71 -43.21 -21.39
N GLY A 209 -13.59 -43.05 -20.68
CA GLY A 209 -12.99 -41.75 -20.35
C GLY A 209 -13.61 -41.03 -19.15
N LYS A 210 -14.76 -41.50 -18.63
CA LYS A 210 -15.33 -41.00 -17.36
C LYS A 210 -14.40 -41.32 -16.20
N VAL A 211 -14.55 -40.60 -15.10
CA VAL A 211 -13.76 -40.77 -13.88
C VAL A 211 -14.61 -41.00 -12.64
N GLU A 212 -14.07 -41.72 -11.66
CA GLU A 212 -14.66 -41.91 -10.33
C GLU A 212 -13.65 -41.47 -9.27
N SER A 213 -14.03 -40.60 -8.34
CA SER A 213 -13.13 -40.15 -7.27
C SER A 213 -12.95 -41.28 -6.24
N VAL A 214 -11.70 -41.58 -5.91
CA VAL A 214 -11.29 -42.73 -5.06
C VAL A 214 -10.80 -42.25 -3.69
N LEU A 215 -10.05 -41.14 -3.67
CA LEU A 215 -9.45 -40.56 -2.46
C LEU A 215 -9.20 -39.07 -2.69
N MET A 216 -9.50 -38.23 -1.69
CA MET A 216 -8.95 -36.89 -1.57
C MET A 216 -8.26 -36.79 -0.21
N ASP A 217 -7.01 -36.33 -0.19
CA ASP A 217 -6.18 -36.32 1.03
C ASP A 217 -5.27 -35.09 1.09
N CYS A 218 -4.83 -34.74 2.30
CA CYS A 218 -3.99 -33.58 2.60
C CYS A 218 -2.52 -34.00 2.71
N PHE A 219 -1.66 -33.50 1.81
CA PHE A 219 -0.23 -33.85 1.83
C PHE A 219 0.62 -32.96 2.74
N HIS A 220 0.10 -31.79 3.15
CA HIS A 220 0.82 -30.84 3.99
C HIS A 220 -0.11 -29.83 4.70
N CYS A 221 -0.07 -29.77 6.04
CA CYS A 221 -0.67 -28.66 6.79
C CYS A 221 0.36 -27.55 7.01
N CYS A 222 -0.08 -26.29 6.98
CA CYS A 222 0.75 -25.10 7.16
C CYS A 222 1.50 -25.01 8.50
N THR A 223 1.11 -25.80 9.50
CA THR A 223 1.71 -25.89 10.84
C THR A 223 2.87 -26.87 10.94
N ASP A 224 3.05 -27.72 9.94
CA ASP A 224 3.91 -28.90 10.02
C ASP A 224 5.24 -28.62 9.32
N GLU A 225 6.32 -29.32 9.70
CA GLU A 225 7.55 -29.23 8.91
C GLU A 225 7.35 -29.96 7.55
N PRO A 226 7.56 -29.28 6.41
CA PRO A 226 7.37 -29.88 5.08
C PRO A 226 8.32 -31.06 4.89
N LYS A 227 7.87 -32.16 4.28
CA LYS A 227 8.74 -33.36 4.14
C LYS A 227 10.00 -33.10 3.31
N HIS A 228 9.96 -32.10 2.41
CA HIS A 228 11.12 -31.60 1.67
C HIS A 228 12.20 -30.92 2.54
N ALA A 229 11.92 -30.61 3.82
CA ALA A 229 12.91 -30.11 4.79
C ALA A 229 14.14 -31.02 4.83
N SER A 230 13.91 -32.33 4.95
CA SER A 230 14.92 -33.39 5.08
C SER A 230 15.91 -33.53 3.90
N TYR A 231 15.65 -32.89 2.75
CA TYR A 231 16.48 -32.98 1.55
C TYR A 231 17.38 -31.76 1.32
N ASN A 232 17.28 -30.71 2.15
CA ASN A 232 18.15 -29.54 2.08
C ASN A 232 18.41 -28.99 3.49
N ASN A 233 19.64 -29.22 3.96
CA ASN A 233 20.13 -28.76 5.26
C ASN A 233 20.69 -27.34 5.15
N LEU A 234 19.87 -26.35 5.47
CA LEU A 234 20.28 -24.95 5.50
C LEU A 234 21.29 -24.71 6.64
N LYS A 235 22.52 -24.36 6.27
CA LYS A 235 23.60 -24.08 7.22
C LYS A 235 23.27 -22.84 8.05
N GLY A 236 23.63 -22.87 9.34
CA GLY A 236 23.49 -21.73 10.24
C GLY A 236 22.12 -21.58 10.91
N LEU A 237 21.17 -22.48 10.67
CA LEU A 237 19.96 -22.56 11.50
C LEU A 237 20.34 -23.07 12.91
N GLY A 238 20.07 -22.26 13.92
CA GLY A 238 20.32 -22.62 15.33
C GLY A 238 19.13 -23.36 15.95
N THR A 239 19.42 -24.33 16.81
CA THR A 239 18.43 -25.07 17.60
C THR A 239 18.13 -24.34 18.89
N GLY A 240 16.87 -23.91 19.08
CA GLY A 240 16.43 -23.18 20.28
C GLY A 240 15.42 -22.09 19.96
N PHE A 241 14.93 -21.43 21.00
CA PHE A 241 13.98 -20.30 20.92
C PHE A 241 14.54 -19.02 21.58
N GLU A 242 15.85 -18.94 21.77
CA GLU A 242 16.52 -17.73 22.26
C GLU A 242 16.36 -16.61 21.23
N LEU A 243 16.13 -15.37 21.67
CA LEU A 243 15.70 -14.28 20.78
C LEU A 243 16.68 -14.03 19.60
N GLU A 244 18.00 -14.13 19.82
CA GLU A 244 18.97 -13.96 18.72
C GLU A 244 19.02 -15.18 17.79
N THR A 245 18.83 -16.40 18.31
CA THR A 245 18.66 -17.63 17.50
C THR A 245 17.45 -17.46 16.58
N VAL A 246 16.30 -17.07 17.12
CA VAL A 246 15.05 -16.88 16.38
C VAL A 246 15.19 -15.80 15.31
N LYS A 247 15.76 -14.64 15.65
CA LYS A 247 16.01 -13.57 14.68
C LYS A 247 16.99 -13.98 13.58
N SER A 248 18.00 -14.78 13.89
CA SER A 248 18.93 -15.33 12.89
C SER A 248 18.22 -16.30 11.94
N ASN A 249 17.45 -17.24 12.49
CA ASN A 249 16.68 -18.21 11.71
C ASN A 249 15.64 -17.52 10.81
N ILE A 250 14.93 -16.49 11.30
CA ILE A 250 14.01 -15.67 10.49
C ILE A 250 14.73 -15.05 9.29
N ARG A 251 15.89 -14.40 9.49
CA ARG A 251 16.69 -13.83 8.39
C ARG A 251 17.11 -14.91 7.38
N ILE A 252 17.67 -16.02 7.86
CA ILE A 252 18.18 -17.11 7.01
C ILE A 252 17.05 -17.73 6.18
N LEU A 253 15.90 -18.03 6.79
CA LEU A 253 14.78 -18.66 6.11
C LEU A 253 14.10 -17.72 5.12
N PHE A 254 13.92 -16.44 5.47
CA PHE A 254 13.36 -15.44 4.56
C PHE A 254 14.27 -15.18 3.35
N GLU A 255 15.57 -15.05 3.57
CA GLU A 255 16.54 -14.89 2.48
C GLU A 255 16.55 -16.11 1.54
N ASN A 256 16.50 -17.34 2.09
CA ASN A 256 16.41 -18.55 1.27
C ASN A 256 15.06 -18.69 0.55
N ALA A 257 13.96 -18.19 1.12
CA ALA A 257 12.67 -18.10 0.45
C ALA A 257 12.73 -17.17 -0.77
N VAL A 258 13.41 -16.03 -0.68
CA VAL A 258 13.63 -15.12 -1.83
C VAL A 258 14.62 -15.75 -2.82
N ARG A 259 15.76 -16.29 -2.36
CA ARG A 259 16.83 -16.87 -3.20
C ARG A 259 16.31 -18.02 -4.09
N LYS A 260 15.56 -18.97 -3.54
CA LYS A 260 14.98 -20.07 -4.35
C LYS A 260 13.98 -19.59 -5.41
N ARG A 261 13.35 -18.43 -5.18
CA ARG A 261 12.39 -17.79 -6.11
C ARG A 261 13.06 -16.99 -7.24
N LEU A 262 14.39 -16.94 -7.33
CA LEU A 262 15.12 -16.32 -8.45
C LEU A 262 15.15 -17.19 -9.72
N MET A 263 14.64 -18.43 -9.65
CA MET A 263 14.55 -19.39 -10.74
C MET A 263 13.68 -18.88 -11.92
N ALA A 264 14.27 -18.16 -12.89
CA ALA A 264 13.57 -17.64 -14.06
C ALA A 264 14.50 -17.38 -15.27
N HIS A 265 13.99 -17.57 -16.49
CA HIS A 265 14.60 -17.10 -17.74
C HIS A 265 13.90 -15.84 -18.28
N ARG A 266 13.19 -15.11 -17.42
CA ARG A 266 12.47 -13.85 -17.72
C ARG A 266 12.84 -12.81 -16.66
N ARG A 267 12.67 -11.53 -16.97
CA ARG A 267 13.05 -10.45 -16.06
C ARG A 267 12.20 -10.47 -14.79
N ILE A 268 12.88 -10.31 -13.66
CA ILE A 268 12.30 -10.25 -12.32
C ILE A 268 12.13 -8.78 -11.89
N GLY A 269 10.95 -8.47 -11.37
CA GLY A 269 10.61 -7.22 -10.69
C GLY A 269 9.88 -7.47 -9.36
N CYS A 270 9.49 -6.40 -8.67
CA CYS A 270 8.81 -6.49 -7.38
C CYS A 270 7.78 -5.37 -7.21
N LEU A 271 6.64 -5.68 -6.57
CA LEU A 271 5.74 -4.65 -6.06
C LEU A 271 6.37 -4.03 -4.80
N LEU A 272 6.33 -2.70 -4.70
CA LEU A 272 6.91 -1.94 -3.61
C LEU A 272 5.94 -0.82 -3.21
N SER A 273 5.32 -0.95 -2.03
CA SER A 273 4.36 0.04 -1.49
C SER A 273 4.93 0.89 -0.36
N GLY A 274 6.23 0.74 -0.04
CA GLY A 274 6.85 1.38 1.12
C GLY A 274 6.36 0.88 2.48
N GLY A 275 5.43 -0.07 2.52
CA GLY A 275 5.11 -0.85 3.72
C GLY A 275 6.14 -1.95 3.96
N LEU A 276 6.39 -2.27 5.24
CA LEU A 276 7.43 -3.19 5.73
C LEU A 276 7.67 -4.41 4.83
N ASP A 277 6.61 -5.11 4.45
CA ASP A 277 6.67 -6.43 3.83
C ASP A 277 7.21 -6.37 2.40
N SER A 278 6.63 -5.48 1.59
CA SER A 278 7.10 -5.21 0.24
C SER A 278 8.52 -4.64 0.23
N SER A 279 8.88 -3.84 1.25
CA SER A 279 10.23 -3.29 1.41
C SER A 279 11.25 -4.35 1.78
N LEU A 280 10.94 -5.27 2.71
CA LEU A 280 11.81 -6.40 3.04
C LEU A 280 12.01 -7.35 1.85
N VAL A 281 10.95 -7.64 1.07
CA VAL A 281 11.05 -8.44 -0.15
C VAL A 281 11.91 -7.75 -1.20
N ALA A 282 11.61 -6.48 -1.54
CA ALA A 282 12.34 -5.73 -2.55
C ALA A 282 13.83 -5.57 -2.19
N ALA A 283 14.15 -5.23 -0.93
CA ALA A 283 15.52 -5.09 -0.48
C ALA A 283 16.30 -6.42 -0.48
N THR A 284 15.67 -7.51 -0.03
CA THR A 284 16.28 -8.85 -0.07
C THR A 284 16.49 -9.31 -1.51
N LEU A 285 15.53 -9.05 -2.40
CA LEU A 285 15.62 -9.34 -3.83
C LEU A 285 16.75 -8.54 -4.50
N VAL A 286 16.89 -7.25 -4.20
CA VAL A 286 17.95 -6.37 -4.74
C VAL A 286 19.33 -6.69 -4.16
N LYS A 287 19.41 -7.20 -2.93
CA LYS A 287 20.64 -7.80 -2.38
C LYS A 287 21.00 -9.05 -3.20
N LEU A 288 20.09 -10.00 -3.28
CA LEU A 288 20.34 -11.30 -3.91
C LEU A 288 20.58 -11.21 -5.42
N SER A 289 19.94 -10.27 -6.13
CA SER A 289 20.20 -10.05 -7.55
C SER A 289 21.64 -9.59 -7.83
N LYS A 290 22.29 -8.96 -6.85
CA LYS A 290 23.70 -8.55 -6.91
C LYS A 290 24.64 -9.70 -6.55
N GLU A 291 24.26 -10.57 -5.60
CA GLU A 291 25.00 -11.80 -5.27
C GLU A 291 24.99 -12.82 -6.42
N GLU A 292 23.80 -13.14 -6.94
CA GLU A 292 23.58 -14.09 -8.04
C GLU A 292 23.82 -13.46 -9.44
N GLN A 293 24.33 -12.22 -9.49
CA GLN A 293 24.78 -11.51 -10.70
C GLN A 293 23.76 -11.47 -11.85
N LEU A 294 22.50 -11.11 -11.55
CA LEU A 294 21.47 -10.98 -12.58
C LEU A 294 21.84 -9.86 -13.59
N PRO A 295 21.64 -10.07 -14.91
CA PRO A 295 22.14 -9.18 -15.96
C PRO A 295 21.30 -7.90 -16.15
N TYR A 296 20.46 -7.55 -15.19
CA TYR A 296 19.56 -6.39 -15.21
C TYR A 296 19.32 -5.87 -13.79
N PRO A 297 19.03 -4.56 -13.60
CA PRO A 297 18.51 -4.06 -12.33
C PRO A 297 17.09 -4.59 -12.10
N ILE A 298 16.76 -4.87 -10.84
CA ILE A 298 15.40 -5.20 -10.42
C ILE A 298 14.53 -3.96 -10.57
N GLN A 299 13.43 -4.10 -11.31
CA GLN A 299 12.39 -3.08 -11.39
C GLN A 299 11.47 -3.17 -10.17
N THR A 300 11.16 -2.03 -9.56
CA THR A 300 10.25 -1.93 -8.41
C THR A 300 9.08 -1.02 -8.74
N PHE A 301 7.87 -1.47 -8.43
CA PHE A 301 6.63 -0.85 -8.90
C PHE A 301 5.75 -0.38 -7.73
N ALA A 302 5.46 0.92 -7.70
CA ALA A 302 4.48 1.54 -6.79
C ALA A 302 3.26 2.04 -7.57
N ILE A 303 2.08 2.12 -6.93
CA ILE A 303 0.89 2.74 -7.54
C ILE A 303 0.15 3.63 -6.54
N GLY A 304 -0.24 4.83 -6.98
CA GLY A 304 -1.03 5.76 -6.19
C GLY A 304 -1.13 7.15 -6.84
N ALA A 305 -1.84 8.06 -6.18
CA ALA A 305 -1.76 9.48 -6.49
C ALA A 305 -0.41 10.08 -6.06
N ASP A 306 0.01 11.19 -6.66
CA ASP A 306 1.33 11.82 -6.43
C ASP A 306 1.57 12.24 -4.96
N ASP A 307 0.50 12.50 -4.19
CA ASP A 307 0.53 12.81 -2.76
C ASP A 307 0.19 11.59 -1.86
N SER A 308 0.32 10.37 -2.39
CA SER A 308 0.19 9.11 -1.65
C SER A 308 1.32 8.92 -0.61
N PRO A 309 0.99 8.53 0.63
CA PRO A 309 1.99 8.20 1.64
C PRO A 309 2.75 6.90 1.30
N ASP A 310 2.12 5.95 0.60
CA ASP A 310 2.74 4.69 0.17
C ASP A 310 3.66 4.90 -1.04
N VAL A 311 3.32 5.76 -2.01
CA VAL A 311 4.25 6.13 -3.09
C VAL A 311 5.46 6.88 -2.53
N ALA A 312 5.26 7.83 -1.63
CA ALA A 312 6.36 8.55 -0.96
C ALA A 312 7.26 7.60 -0.14
N ALA A 313 6.70 6.59 0.52
CA ALA A 313 7.44 5.56 1.24
C ALA A 313 8.15 4.56 0.29
N ALA A 314 7.53 4.20 -0.83
CA ALA A 314 8.10 3.33 -1.85
C ALA A 314 9.34 3.96 -2.50
N ARG A 315 9.26 5.24 -2.88
CA ARG A 315 10.37 6.02 -3.44
C ARG A 315 11.58 6.00 -2.51
N LYS A 316 11.40 6.32 -1.22
CA LYS A 316 12.44 6.26 -0.19
C LYS A 316 13.14 4.89 -0.10
N VAL A 317 12.39 3.79 -0.23
CA VAL A 317 12.95 2.44 -0.19
C VAL A 317 13.70 2.12 -1.49
N ALA A 318 13.15 2.51 -2.63
CA ALA A 318 13.78 2.30 -3.93
C ALA A 318 15.12 3.06 -4.06
N ASP A 319 15.17 4.32 -3.60
CA ASP A 319 16.37 5.13 -3.48
C ASP A 319 17.42 4.47 -2.58
N TYR A 320 16.98 3.90 -1.45
CA TYR A 320 17.86 3.26 -0.47
C TYR A 320 18.50 1.96 -0.97
N ILE A 321 17.75 1.12 -1.68
CA ILE A 321 18.24 -0.18 -2.19
C ILE A 321 18.93 -0.07 -3.55
N GLY A 322 18.66 1.01 -4.30
CA GLY A 322 19.13 1.23 -5.66
C GLY A 322 18.44 0.32 -6.67
N SER A 323 17.10 0.33 -6.68
CA SER A 323 16.27 -0.35 -7.69
C SER A 323 15.86 0.58 -8.84
N GLU A 324 15.51 0.02 -9.99
CA GLU A 324 14.89 0.79 -11.08
C GLU A 324 13.42 1.06 -10.70
N HIS A 325 13.10 2.25 -10.19
CA HIS A 325 11.75 2.53 -9.67
C HIS A 325 10.78 3.03 -10.74
N HIS A 326 9.55 2.53 -10.67
CA HIS A 326 8.43 2.86 -11.53
C HIS A 326 7.23 3.24 -10.66
N GLU A 327 6.88 4.52 -10.68
CA GLU A 327 5.71 5.04 -9.98
C GLU A 327 4.54 5.16 -10.97
N VAL A 328 3.42 4.49 -10.65
CA VAL A 328 2.24 4.44 -11.49
C VAL A 328 1.17 5.36 -10.92
N SER A 329 0.83 6.41 -11.68
CA SER A 329 -0.26 7.33 -11.33
C SER A 329 -1.61 6.60 -11.24
N PHE A 330 -2.38 6.86 -10.17
CA PHE A 330 -3.73 6.34 -10.00
C PHE A 330 -4.76 7.49 -9.91
N THR A 331 -5.76 7.47 -10.79
CA THR A 331 -6.96 8.32 -10.66
C THR A 331 -8.18 7.52 -10.16
N PRO A 332 -9.04 8.08 -9.30
CA PRO A 332 -10.29 7.42 -8.89
C PRO A 332 -11.20 7.06 -10.07
N GLU A 333 -11.18 7.86 -11.14
CA GLU A 333 -11.98 7.65 -12.34
C GLU A 333 -11.50 6.44 -13.16
N GLU A 334 -10.18 6.16 -13.19
CA GLU A 334 -9.63 4.89 -13.70
C GLU A 334 -9.99 3.72 -12.78
N GLY A 335 -9.87 3.92 -11.46
CA GLY A 335 -10.25 2.92 -10.48
C GLY A 335 -11.70 2.45 -10.63
N ILE A 336 -12.64 3.40 -10.75
CA ILE A 336 -14.08 3.14 -10.98
C ILE A 336 -14.28 2.35 -12.29
N ARG A 337 -13.65 2.78 -13.39
CA ARG A 337 -13.77 2.07 -14.68
C ARG A 337 -13.23 0.65 -14.65
N ALA A 338 -12.28 0.34 -13.77
CA ALA A 338 -11.70 -0.98 -13.62
C ALA A 338 -12.55 -1.96 -12.78
N VAL A 339 -13.53 -1.50 -11.98
CA VAL A 339 -14.24 -2.36 -11.00
C VAL A 339 -14.93 -3.57 -11.66
N GLU A 340 -15.62 -3.39 -12.80
CA GLU A 340 -16.23 -4.52 -13.51
C GLU A 340 -15.18 -5.52 -14.04
N GLU A 341 -14.09 -5.03 -14.65
CA GLU A 341 -13.02 -5.89 -15.18
C GLU A 341 -12.31 -6.65 -14.04
N VAL A 342 -12.09 -5.98 -12.90
CA VAL A 342 -11.53 -6.58 -11.69
C VAL A 342 -12.42 -7.70 -11.15
N ILE A 343 -13.74 -7.50 -11.03
CA ILE A 343 -14.67 -8.55 -10.57
C ILE A 343 -14.69 -9.75 -11.54
N LEU A 344 -14.62 -9.50 -12.85
CA LEU A 344 -14.49 -10.54 -13.88
C LEU A 344 -13.22 -11.38 -13.72
N HIS A 345 -12.08 -10.78 -13.38
CA HIS A 345 -10.84 -11.53 -13.18
C HIS A 345 -10.81 -12.24 -11.81
N LEU A 346 -11.32 -11.62 -10.75
CA LEU A 346 -11.33 -12.16 -9.38
C LEU A 346 -12.24 -13.38 -9.21
N GLU A 347 -13.43 -13.38 -9.82
CA GLU A 347 -14.47 -14.39 -9.58
C GLU A 347 -14.98 -14.38 -8.12
N SER A 348 -14.96 -13.20 -7.48
CA SER A 348 -15.37 -12.97 -6.10
C SER A 348 -16.13 -11.64 -5.96
N TYR A 349 -16.99 -11.54 -4.94
CA TYR A 349 -17.70 -10.31 -4.56
C TYR A 349 -17.32 -9.80 -3.17
N ASP A 350 -16.22 -10.28 -2.59
CA ASP A 350 -15.71 -9.77 -1.33
C ASP A 350 -15.23 -8.30 -1.44
N ILE A 351 -15.67 -7.47 -0.50
CA ILE A 351 -15.50 -6.01 -0.56
C ILE A 351 -14.02 -5.62 -0.38
N THR A 352 -13.32 -6.20 0.60
CA THR A 352 -11.89 -5.94 0.82
C THR A 352 -11.06 -6.35 -0.40
N THR A 353 -11.33 -7.55 -0.90
CA THR A 353 -10.65 -8.15 -2.04
C THR A 353 -10.82 -7.29 -3.28
N VAL A 354 -12.05 -6.89 -3.63
CA VAL A 354 -12.31 -6.03 -4.80
C VAL A 354 -11.65 -4.65 -4.67
N ARG A 355 -11.82 -3.97 -3.52
CA ARG A 355 -11.22 -2.63 -3.28
C ARG A 355 -9.70 -2.61 -3.45
N ALA A 356 -9.01 -3.60 -2.89
CA ALA A 356 -7.55 -3.72 -2.98
C ALA A 356 -7.08 -4.21 -4.36
N SER A 357 -7.88 -5.01 -5.05
CA SER A 357 -7.54 -5.55 -6.37
C SER A 357 -7.47 -4.48 -7.47
N VAL A 358 -8.20 -3.37 -7.35
CA VAL A 358 -8.19 -2.29 -8.36
C VAL A 358 -6.78 -1.73 -8.61
N GLY A 359 -6.05 -1.38 -7.55
CA GLY A 359 -4.66 -0.91 -7.69
C GLY A 359 -3.72 -2.00 -8.22
N MET A 360 -3.88 -3.24 -7.73
CA MET A 360 -3.01 -4.36 -8.14
C MET A 360 -3.24 -4.80 -9.60
N PHE A 361 -4.46 -4.65 -10.12
CA PHE A 361 -4.82 -4.83 -11.52
C PHE A 361 -4.18 -3.74 -12.39
N LEU A 362 -4.38 -2.46 -12.04
CA LEU A 362 -3.85 -1.33 -12.80
C LEU A 362 -2.31 -1.31 -12.82
N ILE A 363 -1.63 -1.63 -11.72
CA ILE A 363 -0.16 -1.73 -11.72
C ILE A 363 0.32 -2.93 -12.54
N SER A 364 -0.36 -4.07 -12.48
CA SER A 364 -0.05 -5.25 -13.31
C SER A 364 -0.23 -4.94 -14.80
N LYS A 365 -1.23 -4.14 -15.16
CA LYS A 365 -1.40 -3.63 -16.51
C LYS A 365 -0.24 -2.72 -16.94
N TYR A 366 0.16 -1.76 -16.08
CA TYR A 366 1.29 -0.88 -16.35
C TYR A 366 2.59 -1.66 -16.57
N ILE A 367 2.95 -2.54 -15.63
CA ILE A 367 4.16 -3.36 -15.68
C ILE A 367 4.25 -4.06 -17.04
N ARG A 368 3.13 -4.65 -17.49
CA ARG A 368 3.08 -5.36 -18.76
C ARG A 368 3.13 -4.45 -20.00
N GLU A 369 2.46 -3.31 -19.97
CA GLU A 369 2.40 -2.39 -21.11
C GLU A 369 3.68 -1.53 -21.26
N LYS A 370 4.52 -1.44 -20.22
CA LYS A 370 5.65 -0.52 -20.13
C LYS A 370 7.02 -1.18 -19.90
N THR A 371 7.07 -2.41 -19.41
CA THR A 371 8.34 -3.10 -19.08
C THR A 371 8.41 -4.52 -19.63
N ASP A 372 9.61 -5.11 -19.54
CA ASP A 372 9.90 -6.52 -19.82
C ASP A 372 9.90 -7.39 -18.55
N SER A 373 9.61 -6.82 -17.37
CA SER A 373 9.39 -7.57 -16.13
C SER A 373 8.15 -8.45 -16.23
N VAL A 374 8.32 -9.71 -15.83
CA VAL A 374 7.30 -10.77 -15.97
C VAL A 374 7.13 -11.55 -14.66
N VAL A 375 8.21 -11.83 -13.95
CA VAL A 375 8.17 -12.45 -12.63
C VAL A 375 8.12 -11.36 -11.58
N ILE A 376 7.03 -11.26 -10.84
CA ILE A 376 6.74 -10.17 -9.92
C ILE A 376 6.66 -10.70 -8.48
N PHE A 377 7.64 -10.28 -7.68
CA PHE A 377 7.65 -10.52 -6.25
C PHE A 377 6.66 -9.60 -5.51
N SER A 378 6.06 -10.08 -4.43
CA SER A 378 5.16 -9.29 -3.57
C SER A 378 5.15 -9.77 -2.11
N GLY A 379 4.52 -9.00 -1.22
CA GLY A 379 4.56 -9.16 0.24
C GLY A 379 3.42 -9.96 0.89
N GLU A 380 2.44 -10.46 0.11
CA GLU A 380 1.30 -11.24 0.63
C GLU A 380 1.72 -12.46 1.47
N GLY A 381 0.92 -12.78 2.49
CA GLY A 381 1.20 -13.83 3.46
C GLY A 381 1.89 -13.33 4.74
N SER A 382 2.48 -12.14 4.72
CA SER A 382 3.13 -11.57 5.90
C SER A 382 2.14 -11.16 7.00
N ASP A 383 1.03 -10.50 6.67
CA ASP A 383 0.05 -10.04 7.67
C ASP A 383 -0.60 -11.21 8.40
N GLU A 384 -0.86 -12.27 7.65
CA GLU A 384 -1.53 -13.50 8.05
C GLU A 384 -0.61 -14.37 8.91
N LEU A 385 0.68 -14.48 8.56
CA LEU A 385 1.69 -15.23 9.30
C LEU A 385 2.18 -14.49 10.57
N THR A 386 2.38 -13.18 10.49
CA THR A 386 3.10 -12.39 11.51
C THR A 386 2.21 -11.52 12.38
N GLN A 387 0.89 -11.77 12.37
CA GLN A 387 -0.13 -11.05 13.15
C GLN A 387 -0.13 -9.54 12.86
N GLY A 388 -0.14 -9.21 11.57
CA GLY A 388 0.13 -7.88 11.03
C GLY A 388 -1.05 -6.92 10.85
N TYR A 389 -2.28 -7.43 10.78
CA TYR A 389 -3.46 -6.55 10.75
C TYR A 389 -3.68 -5.90 12.12
N ILE A 390 -4.06 -4.61 12.15
CA ILE A 390 -4.18 -3.85 13.41
C ILE A 390 -5.22 -4.44 14.40
N TYR A 391 -6.15 -5.29 13.93
CA TYR A 391 -7.08 -5.99 14.84
C TYR A 391 -6.41 -7.06 15.72
N PHE A 392 -5.18 -7.53 15.41
CA PHE A 392 -4.42 -8.40 16.30
C PHE A 392 -4.04 -7.73 17.63
N HIS A 393 -3.97 -6.40 17.71
CA HIS A 393 -3.86 -5.67 18.99
C HIS A 393 -5.12 -5.79 19.88
N LYS A 394 -6.19 -6.43 19.39
CA LYS A 394 -7.41 -6.77 20.14
C LYS A 394 -7.59 -8.28 20.34
N ALA A 395 -6.57 -9.09 20.06
CA ALA A 395 -6.57 -10.52 20.36
C ALA A 395 -6.68 -10.76 21.89
N PRO A 396 -7.64 -11.57 22.38
CA PRO A 396 -7.81 -11.83 23.81
C PRO A 396 -6.62 -12.56 24.49
N SER A 397 -5.78 -13.24 23.70
CA SER A 397 -4.57 -13.92 24.16
C SER A 397 -3.63 -14.17 22.96
N PRO A 398 -2.33 -14.45 23.20
CA PRO A 398 -1.40 -14.87 22.15
C PRO A 398 -1.91 -16.09 21.37
N LYS A 399 -2.51 -17.06 22.08
CA LYS A 399 -3.19 -18.21 21.49
C LYS A 399 -4.31 -17.84 20.52
N ALA A 400 -5.19 -16.91 20.89
CA ALA A 400 -6.25 -16.45 20.00
C ALA A 400 -5.68 -15.78 18.73
N GLY A 401 -4.54 -15.10 18.85
CA GLY A 401 -3.76 -14.58 17.71
C GLY A 401 -3.15 -15.68 16.85
N ALA A 402 -2.60 -16.75 17.45
CA ALA A 402 -2.04 -17.90 16.74
C ALA A 402 -3.11 -18.71 15.99
N GLU A 403 -4.25 -18.99 16.63
CA GLU A 403 -5.40 -19.66 16.01
C GLU A 403 -5.97 -18.84 14.83
N GLU A 404 -6.02 -17.51 14.96
CA GLU A 404 -6.46 -16.61 13.89
C GLU A 404 -5.45 -16.54 12.73
N SER A 405 -4.15 -16.50 13.02
CA SER A 405 -3.08 -16.58 12.01
C SER A 405 -3.21 -17.86 11.17
N VAL A 406 -3.39 -19.02 11.82
CA VAL A 406 -3.60 -20.31 11.12
C VAL A 406 -4.90 -20.32 10.32
N ARG A 407 -5.97 -19.65 10.79
CA ARG A 407 -7.22 -19.50 10.02
C ARG A 407 -7.00 -18.67 8.75
N LEU A 408 -6.39 -17.49 8.86
CA LEU A 408 -6.11 -16.60 7.73
C LEU A 408 -5.26 -17.31 6.67
N LEU A 409 -4.19 -18.00 7.09
CA LEU A 409 -3.32 -18.77 6.19
C LEU A 409 -4.08 -19.88 5.42
N LYS A 410 -5.12 -20.47 6.02
CA LYS A 410 -5.99 -21.47 5.36
C LYS A 410 -7.04 -20.84 4.43
N GLU A 411 -7.39 -19.57 4.64
CA GLU A 411 -8.40 -18.84 3.85
C GLU A 411 -7.79 -17.91 2.78
N LEU A 412 -6.47 -17.69 2.77
CA LEU A 412 -5.73 -16.87 1.79
C LEU A 412 -6.20 -17.05 0.34
N TYR A 413 -6.45 -18.29 -0.06
CA TYR A 413 -6.87 -18.66 -1.41
C TYR A 413 -8.24 -18.11 -1.86
N LEU A 414 -9.01 -17.52 -0.94
CA LEU A 414 -10.29 -16.82 -1.17
C LEU A 414 -10.12 -15.30 -1.26
N PHE A 415 -9.05 -14.76 -0.67
CA PHE A 415 -8.86 -13.33 -0.41
C PHE A 415 -7.54 -12.81 -1.01
N ASP A 416 -6.52 -12.54 -0.20
CA ASP A 416 -5.28 -11.87 -0.66
C ASP A 416 -4.47 -12.66 -1.69
N VAL A 417 -4.41 -13.99 -1.60
CA VAL A 417 -3.79 -14.83 -2.65
C VAL A 417 -4.67 -14.89 -3.90
N LEU A 418 -5.99 -14.86 -3.76
CA LEU A 418 -6.91 -14.77 -4.91
C LEU A 418 -6.73 -13.44 -5.64
N ARG A 419 -6.74 -12.31 -4.91
CA ARG A 419 -6.39 -10.98 -5.42
C ARG A 419 -5.05 -11.01 -6.16
N ALA A 420 -4.00 -11.50 -5.50
CA ALA A 420 -2.65 -11.38 -6.01
C ALA A 420 -2.41 -12.25 -7.26
N ASP A 421 -2.93 -13.47 -7.30
CA ASP A 421 -2.86 -14.30 -8.52
C ASP A 421 -3.74 -13.73 -9.64
N ARG A 422 -5.03 -13.43 -9.41
CA ARG A 422 -5.93 -13.04 -10.54
C ARG A 422 -5.54 -11.71 -11.17
N THR A 423 -5.10 -10.73 -10.40
CA THR A 423 -4.76 -9.40 -10.92
C THR A 423 -3.44 -9.39 -11.70
N THR A 424 -2.42 -10.14 -11.26
CA THR A 424 -1.18 -10.33 -12.03
C THR A 424 -1.42 -11.23 -13.25
N ALA A 425 -2.23 -12.29 -13.10
CA ALA A 425 -2.60 -13.21 -14.16
C ALA A 425 -3.45 -12.56 -15.27
N ALA A 426 -4.25 -11.54 -14.97
CA ALA A 426 -5.01 -10.79 -15.97
C ALA A 426 -4.11 -10.18 -17.06
N HIS A 427 -2.92 -9.73 -16.69
CA HIS A 427 -2.03 -8.97 -17.57
C HIS A 427 -0.81 -9.73 -18.08
N GLY A 428 -0.45 -10.86 -17.47
CA GLY A 428 0.66 -11.67 -17.97
C GLY A 428 1.89 -11.74 -17.08
N LEU A 429 1.68 -11.55 -15.79
CA LEU A 429 2.74 -11.47 -14.80
C LEU A 429 2.59 -12.60 -13.79
N GLU A 430 3.69 -13.29 -13.51
CA GLU A 430 3.71 -14.32 -12.49
C GLU A 430 3.90 -13.71 -11.10
N LEU A 431 3.00 -14.02 -10.16
CA LEU A 431 3.18 -13.74 -8.74
C LEU A 431 4.18 -14.71 -8.07
N ARG A 432 5.16 -14.17 -7.33
CA ARG A 432 5.98 -14.90 -6.36
C ARG A 432 5.90 -14.28 -4.97
N VAL A 433 5.54 -15.08 -3.97
CA VAL A 433 5.32 -14.67 -2.57
C VAL A 433 6.25 -15.44 -1.64
N PRO A 434 7.34 -14.82 -1.12
CA PRO A 434 8.32 -15.50 -0.26
C PRO A 434 7.86 -15.66 1.19
N PHE A 435 6.92 -14.85 1.68
CA PHE A 435 6.36 -15.00 3.03
C PHE A 435 5.54 -16.30 3.20
N LEU A 436 5.05 -16.88 2.10
CA LEU A 436 4.33 -18.17 2.07
C LEU A 436 5.25 -19.38 1.78
N ASP A 437 6.55 -19.25 2.05
CA ASP A 437 7.48 -20.36 1.88
C ASP A 437 7.32 -21.42 2.97
N HIS A 438 7.12 -22.69 2.58
CA HIS A 438 6.80 -23.79 3.50
C HIS A 438 7.76 -23.91 4.70
N ARG A 439 9.05 -23.58 4.52
CA ARG A 439 10.04 -23.64 5.62
C ARG A 439 10.01 -22.38 6.50
N PHE A 440 9.77 -21.21 5.91
CA PHE A 440 9.65 -19.95 6.65
C PHE A 440 8.37 -19.92 7.49
N THR A 441 7.24 -20.35 6.91
CA THR A 441 5.94 -20.39 7.59
C THR A 441 5.92 -21.42 8.71
N ALA A 442 6.35 -22.66 8.46
CA ALA A 442 6.42 -23.70 9.47
C ALA A 442 7.34 -23.30 10.64
N TYR A 443 8.51 -22.73 10.36
CA TYR A 443 9.39 -22.21 11.40
C TYR A 443 8.71 -21.10 12.22
N TYR A 444 8.18 -20.06 11.57
CA TYR A 444 7.57 -18.93 12.27
C TYR A 444 6.35 -19.39 13.10
N LEU A 445 5.51 -20.30 12.59
CA LEU A 445 4.37 -20.85 13.33
C LEU A 445 4.78 -21.77 14.49
N SER A 446 5.94 -22.42 14.43
CA SER A 446 6.48 -23.22 15.53
C SER A 446 7.00 -22.39 16.71
N LEU A 447 7.18 -21.07 16.54
CA LEU A 447 7.59 -20.17 17.61
C LEU A 447 6.51 -20.04 18.70
N PRO A 448 6.90 -19.87 19.98
CA PRO A 448 5.99 -19.55 21.07
C PRO A 448 5.02 -18.40 20.71
N GLU A 449 3.76 -18.55 21.11
CA GLU A 449 2.68 -17.66 20.68
C GLU A 449 2.92 -16.22 21.16
N GLU A 450 3.51 -16.08 22.35
CA GLU A 450 3.94 -14.82 22.99
C GLU A 450 5.01 -14.08 22.19
N MET A 451 5.88 -14.80 21.47
CA MET A 451 6.92 -14.19 20.62
C MET A 451 6.36 -13.68 19.29
N ARG A 452 5.21 -14.21 18.85
CA ARG A 452 4.52 -13.81 17.61
C ARG A 452 3.53 -12.68 17.79
N ALA A 453 2.99 -12.49 19.00
CA ALA A 453 2.01 -11.46 19.30
C ALA A 453 2.55 -10.03 19.05
N PRO A 454 1.70 -9.06 18.65
CA PRO A 454 2.07 -7.65 18.61
C PRO A 454 2.60 -7.17 19.96
N LYS A 455 3.69 -6.40 19.95
CA LYS A 455 4.43 -6.02 21.16
C LYS A 455 4.84 -4.54 21.12
N ASP A 456 4.93 -3.91 22.27
CA ASP A 456 5.42 -2.54 22.45
C ASP A 456 4.69 -1.51 21.55
N GLY A 457 3.38 -1.73 21.36
CA GLY A 457 2.50 -0.90 20.53
C GLY A 457 2.54 -1.20 19.02
N VAL A 458 3.37 -2.14 18.56
CA VAL A 458 3.69 -2.34 17.14
C VAL A 458 3.38 -3.77 16.66
N GLU A 459 2.67 -3.87 15.54
CA GLU A 459 2.42 -5.11 14.82
C GLU A 459 3.70 -5.66 14.15
N LYS A 460 3.80 -7.00 14.03
CA LYS A 460 4.97 -7.70 13.46
C LYS A 460 6.30 -7.44 14.20
N HIS A 461 6.27 -7.07 15.50
CA HIS A 461 7.47 -6.67 16.25
C HIS A 461 8.67 -7.62 16.07
N LEU A 462 8.46 -8.94 16.15
CA LEU A 462 9.53 -9.92 15.97
C LEU A 462 10.17 -9.89 14.57
N LEU A 463 9.36 -9.72 13.52
CA LEU A 463 9.85 -9.55 12.15
C LEU A 463 10.69 -8.27 12.03
N ARG A 464 10.21 -7.15 12.60
CA ARG A 464 10.93 -5.86 12.60
C ARG A 464 12.26 -5.95 13.35
N ASP A 465 12.27 -6.49 14.58
CA ASP A 465 13.52 -6.66 15.36
C ASP A 465 14.49 -7.65 14.69
N SER A 466 14.00 -8.63 13.91
CA SER A 466 14.85 -9.55 13.13
C SER A 466 15.72 -8.87 12.08
N PHE A 467 15.29 -7.73 11.52
CA PHE A 467 16.06 -6.95 10.52
C PHE A 467 16.65 -5.64 11.07
N LYS A 468 16.43 -5.33 12.36
CA LYS A 468 16.98 -4.15 13.04
C LYS A 468 18.50 -4.13 13.01
N GLY A 469 19.07 -2.97 12.70
CA GLY A 469 20.51 -2.79 12.58
C GLY A 469 21.16 -3.42 11.33
N MET A 470 20.43 -4.26 10.56
CA MET A 470 20.97 -4.90 9.35
C MET A 470 21.14 -3.92 8.17
N LYS A 471 20.59 -2.70 8.24
CA LYS A 471 20.63 -1.68 7.18
C LYS A 471 20.14 -2.19 5.82
N LEU A 472 19.11 -3.04 5.85
CA LEU A 472 18.48 -3.60 4.66
C LEU A 472 17.44 -2.64 4.05
N ILE A 473 16.75 -1.88 4.90
CA ILE A 473 15.79 -0.81 4.57
C ILE A 473 15.99 0.35 5.57
N PRO A 474 15.47 1.57 5.29
CA PRO A 474 15.53 2.67 6.26
C PRO A 474 14.82 2.31 7.56
N ASP A 475 15.38 2.70 8.72
CA ASP A 475 14.76 2.41 10.03
C ASP A 475 13.35 3.02 10.16
N GLU A 476 13.08 4.19 9.56
CA GLU A 476 11.74 4.78 9.51
C GLU A 476 10.70 3.92 8.78
N ILE A 477 11.12 3.08 7.82
CA ILE A 477 10.27 2.11 7.12
C ILE A 477 10.18 0.80 7.93
N LEU A 478 11.30 0.36 8.52
CA LEU A 478 11.35 -0.80 9.40
C LEU A 478 10.39 -0.68 10.60
N TRP A 479 10.08 0.55 11.04
CA TRP A 479 9.13 0.85 12.12
C TRP A 479 7.87 1.63 11.67
N ARG A 480 7.63 1.81 10.35
CA ARG A 480 6.37 2.37 9.81
C ARG A 480 5.19 1.45 10.17
N ARG A 481 4.19 1.99 10.88
CA ARG A 481 2.94 1.31 11.24
C ARG A 481 2.18 0.87 9.98
N LYS A 482 1.46 -0.24 10.05
CA LYS A 482 0.72 -0.82 8.92
C LYS A 482 -0.36 0.12 8.36
N GLU A 483 -0.19 0.48 7.08
CA GLU A 483 -1.25 1.01 6.23
C GLU A 483 -1.83 -0.11 5.34
N ALA A 484 -3.07 0.05 4.87
CA ALA A 484 -3.78 -0.92 4.03
C ALA A 484 -3.63 -0.57 2.54
N PHE A 485 -3.52 -1.57 1.67
CA PHE A 485 -3.22 -1.35 0.25
C PHE A 485 -4.27 -0.46 -0.45
N SER A 486 -5.56 -0.68 -0.21
CA SER A 486 -6.66 0.16 -0.72
C SER A 486 -6.62 1.61 -0.23
N ASP A 487 -5.91 1.85 0.87
CA ASP A 487 -5.97 3.09 1.64
C ASP A 487 -4.79 4.01 1.28
N GLY A 488 -3.65 3.42 0.91
CA GLY A 488 -2.45 4.13 0.43
C GLY A 488 -2.55 4.67 -1.00
N LEU A 489 -3.46 4.16 -1.85
CA LEU A 489 -3.57 4.53 -3.28
C LEU A 489 -3.84 6.02 -3.56
N THR A 490 -4.20 6.83 -2.57
CA THR A 490 -4.79 8.17 -2.78
C THR A 490 -4.44 9.14 -1.66
N SER A 491 -4.51 10.43 -1.97
CA SER A 491 -4.41 11.56 -1.03
C SER A 491 -5.12 11.33 0.31
N MET A 492 -4.58 11.92 1.38
CA MET A 492 -5.28 12.07 2.66
C MET A 492 -6.49 13.03 2.61
N LYS A 493 -6.70 13.74 1.48
CA LYS A 493 -7.77 14.73 1.28
C LYS A 493 -9.06 14.09 0.75
N LYS A 494 -8.96 13.16 -0.21
CA LYS A 494 -10.04 12.34 -0.74
C LYS A 494 -9.52 10.94 -1.03
N SER A 495 -10.06 9.94 -0.33
CA SER A 495 -9.62 8.55 -0.46
C SER A 495 -10.30 7.83 -1.62
N TRP A 496 -9.65 6.77 -2.13
CA TRP A 496 -10.23 5.82 -3.08
C TRP A 496 -11.60 5.31 -2.64
N TYR A 497 -11.71 4.85 -1.39
CA TYR A 497 -12.98 4.46 -0.76
C TYR A 497 -14.05 5.56 -0.82
N THR A 498 -13.69 6.82 -0.55
CA THR A 498 -14.62 7.96 -0.60
C THR A 498 -15.16 8.18 -2.02
N SER A 499 -14.29 8.22 -3.03
CA SER A 499 -14.70 8.36 -4.43
C SER A 499 -15.57 7.20 -4.90
N LEU A 500 -15.27 5.97 -4.46
CA LEU A 500 -16.09 4.80 -4.74
C LEU A 500 -17.48 4.87 -4.07
N GLN A 501 -17.57 5.38 -2.82
CA GLN A 501 -18.87 5.63 -2.17
C GLN A 501 -19.68 6.71 -2.89
N GLU A 502 -19.02 7.75 -3.43
CA GLU A 502 -19.70 8.81 -4.19
C GLU A 502 -20.31 8.29 -5.49
N HIS A 503 -19.58 7.45 -6.23
CA HIS A 503 -20.13 6.79 -7.41
C HIS A 503 -21.26 5.81 -7.05
N ILE A 504 -21.07 4.93 -6.07
CA ILE A 504 -22.06 3.89 -5.73
C ILE A 504 -23.38 4.48 -5.20
N LYS A 505 -23.38 5.73 -4.73
CA LYS A 505 -24.62 6.47 -4.37
C LYS A 505 -25.52 6.79 -5.57
N SER A 506 -25.03 6.87 -6.81
CA SER A 506 -25.89 6.96 -8.00
C SER A 506 -26.44 5.59 -8.43
N GLU A 507 -25.66 4.53 -8.23
CA GLU A 507 -26.01 3.18 -8.70
C GLU A 507 -26.96 2.40 -7.76
N VAL A 508 -26.92 2.70 -6.45
CA VAL A 508 -27.68 1.96 -5.42
C VAL A 508 -28.47 2.89 -4.50
N ASN A 509 -29.80 2.87 -4.63
CA ASN A 509 -30.74 3.51 -3.71
C ASN A 509 -31.04 2.62 -2.49
N ASP A 510 -31.58 3.21 -1.42
CA ASP A 510 -31.80 2.51 -0.15
C ASP A 510 -32.82 1.37 -0.28
N SER A 511 -33.83 1.52 -1.15
CA SER A 511 -34.83 0.49 -1.37
C SER A 511 -34.35 -0.69 -2.24
N GLN A 512 -33.17 -0.60 -2.86
CA GLN A 512 -32.47 -1.77 -3.39
C GLN A 512 -31.81 -2.54 -2.23
N LEU A 513 -31.13 -1.85 -1.32
CA LEU A 513 -30.45 -2.45 -0.17
C LEU A 513 -31.44 -3.09 0.84
N GLU A 514 -32.59 -2.48 1.10
CA GLU A 514 -33.72 -3.07 1.86
C GLU A 514 -34.16 -4.43 1.30
N LYS A 515 -33.99 -4.65 -0.01
CA LYS A 515 -34.37 -5.87 -0.72
C LYS A 515 -33.21 -6.87 -0.86
N ALA A 516 -32.00 -6.53 -0.40
CA ALA A 516 -30.80 -7.36 -0.52
C ALA A 516 -31.01 -8.79 0.01
N ALA A 517 -31.59 -8.93 1.21
CA ALA A 517 -31.89 -10.23 1.82
C ALA A 517 -32.95 -11.07 1.08
N LYS A 518 -33.71 -10.46 0.16
CA LYS A 518 -34.70 -11.15 -0.71
C LYS A 518 -34.14 -11.46 -2.11
N LEU A 519 -33.19 -10.66 -2.58
CA LEU A 519 -32.52 -10.81 -3.88
C LEU A 519 -31.32 -11.77 -3.81
N PHE A 520 -30.60 -11.75 -2.69
CA PHE A 520 -29.34 -12.47 -2.48
C PHE A 520 -29.45 -13.30 -1.19
N SER A 521 -30.06 -14.49 -1.29
CA SER A 521 -30.29 -15.38 -0.14
C SER A 521 -29.00 -15.89 0.52
N PHE A 522 -27.95 -16.08 -0.27
CA PHE A 522 -26.61 -16.42 0.21
C PHE A 522 -25.73 -15.16 0.31
N ASN A 523 -25.11 -14.94 1.47
CA ASN A 523 -24.29 -13.76 1.80
C ASN A 523 -24.93 -12.42 1.37
N PRO A 524 -26.12 -12.08 1.90
CA PRO A 524 -26.80 -10.83 1.57
C PRO A 524 -25.92 -9.62 1.93
N PRO A 525 -25.65 -8.71 0.98
CA PRO A 525 -24.83 -7.54 1.23
C PRO A 525 -25.54 -6.54 2.16
N THR A 526 -24.81 -6.05 3.16
CA THR A 526 -25.28 -5.12 4.21
C THR A 526 -24.96 -3.66 3.89
N THR A 527 -24.12 -3.39 2.88
CA THR A 527 -23.72 -2.05 2.44
C THR A 527 -24.07 -1.84 0.96
N LYS A 528 -24.21 -0.57 0.54
CA LYS A 528 -24.46 -0.23 -0.87
C LYS A 528 -23.35 -0.71 -1.80
N GLU A 529 -22.10 -0.68 -1.33
CA GLU A 529 -20.97 -1.20 -2.11
C GLU A 529 -21.00 -2.72 -2.23
N GLY A 530 -21.25 -3.45 -1.14
CA GLY A 530 -21.47 -4.88 -1.22
C GLY A 530 -22.62 -5.24 -2.16
N PHE A 531 -23.68 -4.42 -2.22
CA PHE A 531 -24.80 -4.59 -3.13
C PHE A 531 -24.38 -4.37 -4.59
N TYR A 532 -23.69 -3.26 -4.91
CA TYR A 532 -23.18 -2.97 -6.24
C TYR A 532 -22.21 -4.07 -6.74
N ILE A 533 -21.20 -4.41 -5.93
CA ILE A 533 -20.22 -5.46 -6.24
C ILE A 533 -20.93 -6.80 -6.47
N ARG A 534 -21.91 -7.15 -5.63
CA ARG A 534 -22.70 -8.39 -5.80
C ARG A 534 -23.57 -8.37 -7.05
N GLN A 535 -24.15 -7.23 -7.44
CA GLN A 535 -24.88 -7.11 -8.70
C GLN A 535 -23.97 -7.33 -9.92
N VAL A 536 -22.77 -6.73 -9.92
CA VAL A 536 -21.77 -6.92 -10.98
C VAL A 536 -21.30 -8.37 -11.04
N PHE A 537 -21.08 -9.01 -9.88
CA PHE A 537 -20.74 -10.43 -9.81
C PHE A 537 -21.85 -11.33 -10.37
N GLU A 538 -23.10 -11.19 -9.93
CA GLU A 538 -24.21 -12.05 -10.41
C GLU A 538 -24.56 -11.78 -11.90
N LYS A 539 -24.26 -10.58 -12.42
CA LYS A 539 -24.33 -10.25 -13.86
C LYS A 539 -23.32 -11.06 -14.69
N MET A 540 -22.16 -11.42 -14.12
CA MET A 540 -21.09 -12.18 -14.80
C MET A 540 -21.14 -13.68 -14.50
N TYR A 541 -21.52 -14.03 -13.27
CA TYR A 541 -21.47 -15.37 -12.68
C TYR A 541 -22.80 -15.72 -11.97
N PRO A 542 -23.94 -15.71 -12.69
CA PRO A 542 -25.26 -15.86 -12.09
C PRO A 542 -25.38 -17.18 -11.32
N GLY A 543 -25.79 -17.09 -10.05
CA GLY A 543 -25.98 -18.24 -9.17
C GLY A 543 -24.68 -18.90 -8.70
N ARG A 544 -23.53 -18.24 -8.82
CA ARG A 544 -22.20 -18.78 -8.41
C ARG A 544 -21.67 -18.19 -7.10
N CYS A 545 -22.55 -17.56 -6.30
CA CYS A 545 -22.16 -16.88 -5.07
C CYS A 545 -21.49 -17.78 -4.01
N GLU A 546 -21.68 -19.09 -4.05
CA GLU A 546 -20.96 -20.04 -3.19
C GLU A 546 -19.42 -20.01 -3.35
N TRP A 547 -18.88 -19.41 -4.43
CA TRP A 547 -17.42 -19.23 -4.61
C TRP A 547 -16.79 -18.24 -3.62
N THR A 548 -17.58 -17.33 -3.04
CA THR A 548 -17.18 -16.45 -1.94
C THR A 548 -17.96 -16.88 -0.69
N PRO A 549 -17.50 -17.91 0.04
CA PRO A 549 -18.29 -18.55 1.10
C PRO A 549 -18.62 -17.61 2.26
N HIS A 550 -17.79 -16.60 2.50
CA HIS A 550 -17.99 -15.51 3.46
C HIS A 550 -17.19 -14.27 3.02
N TYR A 551 -17.56 -13.10 3.54
CA TYR A 551 -16.76 -11.88 3.42
C TYR A 551 -15.53 -11.95 4.34
N TRP A 552 -14.41 -11.36 3.92
CA TRP A 552 -13.26 -11.15 4.82
C TRP A 552 -13.68 -10.17 5.92
N MET A 553 -13.51 -10.55 7.19
CA MET A 553 -13.91 -9.73 8.34
C MET A 553 -12.88 -9.84 9.47
N PRO A 554 -12.52 -8.72 10.14
CA PRO A 554 -11.61 -8.73 11.28
C PRO A 554 -12.26 -9.36 12.52
N ARG A 555 -11.51 -10.15 13.29
CA ARG A 555 -11.99 -10.67 14.57
C ARG A 555 -11.93 -9.63 15.69
N TRP A 556 -12.67 -9.92 16.77
CA TRP A 556 -12.72 -9.18 18.04
C TRP A 556 -13.23 -7.72 17.95
N ILE A 557 -13.67 -7.27 16.77
CA ILE A 557 -14.21 -5.94 16.53
C ILE A 557 -15.62 -6.07 15.92
N LYS A 558 -16.58 -5.27 16.43
CA LYS A 558 -17.93 -5.19 15.86
C LYS A 558 -17.89 -4.33 14.59
N ALA A 559 -17.66 -4.96 13.45
CA ALA A 559 -17.58 -4.32 12.14
C ALA A 559 -18.72 -4.77 11.22
N THR A 560 -19.25 -3.84 10.42
CA THR A 560 -20.20 -4.11 9.31
C THR A 560 -19.56 -3.90 7.94
N ASP A 561 -18.44 -3.18 7.88
CA ASP A 561 -17.57 -3.04 6.71
C ASP A 561 -16.12 -3.31 7.18
N PRO A 562 -15.38 -4.23 6.52
CA PRO A 562 -14.05 -4.65 6.93
C PRO A 562 -12.90 -3.66 6.66
N SER A 563 -13.11 -2.55 5.95
CA SER A 563 -12.02 -1.63 5.58
C SER A 563 -11.30 -1.04 6.80
N ALA A 564 -9.99 -0.87 6.68
CA ALA A 564 -9.21 -0.08 7.62
C ALA A 564 -9.78 1.35 7.79
N ARG A 565 -10.36 1.98 6.75
CA ARG A 565 -11.02 3.30 6.86
C ARG A 565 -12.31 3.29 7.70
N THR A 566 -13.03 2.17 7.79
CA THR A 566 -14.30 2.06 8.55
C THR A 566 -14.09 1.62 10.01
N LEU A 567 -12.94 1.01 10.31
CA LEU A 567 -12.57 0.52 11.64
C LEU A 567 -11.91 1.61 12.50
N SER A 568 -12.42 1.85 13.71
CA SER A 568 -11.90 2.89 14.61
C SER A 568 -10.42 2.73 14.96
N ILE A 569 -9.93 1.50 15.11
CA ILE A 569 -8.55 1.12 15.47
C ILE A 569 -7.45 1.61 14.50
N TYR A 570 -7.79 1.99 13.27
CA TYR A 570 -6.86 2.56 12.29
C TYR A 570 -6.80 4.08 12.32
N LYS A 571 -7.69 4.73 13.08
CA LYS A 571 -7.54 6.16 13.40
C LYS A 571 -6.39 6.31 14.40
N PRO A 572 -5.59 7.39 14.34
CA PRO A 572 -4.68 7.71 15.42
C PRO A 572 -5.50 8.10 16.65
N ASP A 573 -5.31 7.41 17.77
CA ASP A 573 -5.80 7.88 19.07
C ASP A 573 -5.04 9.17 19.42
N LYS A 574 -5.76 10.23 19.80
CA LYS A 574 -5.15 11.52 20.14
C LYS A 574 -4.23 11.43 21.37
N ASP A 575 -4.58 10.51 22.27
CA ASP A 575 -4.04 10.46 23.63
C ASP A 575 -2.73 9.66 23.71
N HIS A 576 -2.34 9.00 22.61
CA HIS A 576 -1.14 8.15 22.57
C HIS A 576 0.20 8.92 22.52
N PHE A 577 0.16 10.25 22.38
CA PHE A 577 1.36 11.09 22.47
C PHE A 577 1.85 11.37 23.91
N GLU A 578 1.00 11.22 24.93
CA GLU A 578 1.36 11.60 26.31
C GLU A 578 2.01 10.47 27.14
N ASN A 579 1.90 9.20 26.69
CA ASN A 579 2.29 8.03 27.50
C ASN A 579 3.48 7.22 26.96
N ILE A 580 4.44 7.86 26.28
CA ILE A 580 5.77 7.28 25.99
C ILE A 580 6.82 7.84 26.98
N SER A 581 6.52 7.72 28.27
CA SER A 581 7.37 8.13 29.40
C SER A 581 8.52 7.15 29.69
N GLY A 582 9.25 6.75 28.64
CA GLY A 582 10.28 5.70 28.69
C GLY A 582 11.57 5.96 27.91
N PHE A 583 11.71 7.08 27.18
CA PHE A 583 12.89 7.40 26.38
C PHE A 583 13.54 8.76 26.75
N THR A 584 13.75 8.98 28.04
CA THR A 584 14.50 10.12 28.59
C THR A 584 16.02 10.01 28.36
N ASN A 585 16.45 9.92 27.09
CA ASN A 585 17.78 10.34 26.61
C ASN A 585 17.88 10.30 25.08
N CYS A 586 17.06 11.10 24.39
CA CYS A 586 17.28 11.46 22.98
C CYS A 586 17.20 12.98 22.85
N CYS A 587 18.34 13.63 22.59
CA CYS A 587 18.41 15.08 22.39
C CYS A 587 17.81 15.46 21.03
N LEU A 588 16.49 15.68 20.98
CA LEU A 588 15.82 16.27 19.82
C LEU A 588 16.33 17.70 19.61
N GLY A 589 16.71 18.01 18.38
CA GLY A 589 17.48 19.20 18.05
C GLY A 589 16.65 20.48 18.01
N PHE A 590 17.11 21.50 18.75
CA PHE A 590 16.63 22.88 18.67
C PHE A 590 16.45 23.34 17.22
N HIS A 591 15.28 23.91 16.91
CA HIS A 591 15.10 24.70 15.69
C HIS A 591 15.56 26.13 15.98
N HIS A 592 16.71 26.51 15.41
CA HIS A 592 17.35 27.80 15.69
C HIS A 592 16.91 28.90 14.72
N LEU A 593 16.67 30.10 15.27
CA LEU A 593 16.69 31.35 14.51
C LEU A 593 18.05 31.55 13.84
N ALA A 594 18.07 31.98 12.58
CA ALA A 594 19.26 32.50 11.91
C ALA A 594 19.23 34.03 11.92
N ILE A 595 19.85 34.64 12.94
CA ILE A 595 20.15 36.08 12.93
C ILE A 595 21.42 36.27 12.08
N MET A 596 21.39 37.19 11.11
CA MET A 596 22.56 37.55 10.33
C MET A 596 23.10 38.91 10.77
N ASP A 597 24.21 38.88 11.50
CA ASP A 597 25.08 40.04 11.71
C ASP A 597 26.21 40.00 10.66
N GLN A 598 26.63 41.17 10.21
CA GLN A 598 27.69 41.35 9.21
C GLN A 598 28.86 42.20 9.76
N LEU A 599 29.26 41.99 11.01
CA LEU A 599 30.55 42.47 11.55
C LEU A 599 31.10 41.54 12.65
N TYR A 600 32.42 41.56 12.84
CA TYR A 600 33.23 40.83 13.83
C TYR A 600 33.20 39.28 13.80
N GLY A 601 34.37 38.67 13.59
CA GLY A 601 34.52 37.23 13.50
C GLY A 601 34.59 36.51 14.86
N MET A 602 33.69 35.54 15.07
CA MET A 602 33.85 34.46 16.05
C MET A 602 33.68 33.09 15.38
N GLN A 603 34.14 32.01 16.02
CA GLN A 603 34.15 30.67 15.45
C GLN A 603 32.75 30.03 15.39
N PRO A 604 32.49 29.13 14.42
CA PRO A 604 31.14 28.63 14.15
C PRO A 604 30.70 27.51 15.09
N LEU A 605 29.52 27.67 15.71
CA LEU A 605 28.72 26.54 16.19
C LEU A 605 28.15 25.76 14.98
N HIS A 606 28.06 24.43 15.12
CA HIS A 606 27.71 23.54 14.01
C HIS A 606 26.25 23.64 13.57
N VAL A 607 26.03 23.99 12.31
CA VAL A 607 24.74 23.85 11.61
C VAL A 607 24.76 22.55 10.78
N LYS A 608 23.72 21.72 10.90
CA LYS A 608 23.54 20.50 10.10
C LYS A 608 22.91 20.82 8.73
N LYS A 609 23.15 19.95 7.74
CA LYS A 609 22.70 20.11 6.34
C LYS A 609 21.17 20.24 6.23
N PHE A 610 20.70 21.11 5.34
CA PHE A 610 19.37 21.03 4.73
C PHE A 610 19.47 20.14 3.47
N PRO A 611 18.52 19.23 3.17
CA PRO A 611 18.65 18.33 2.01
C PRO A 611 17.91 18.78 0.73
N TYR A 612 17.05 19.81 0.81
CA TYR A 612 15.99 20.04 -0.19
C TYR A 612 15.89 21.51 -0.64
N LEU A 613 16.82 21.95 -1.50
CA LEU A 613 16.63 23.13 -2.34
C LEU A 613 16.38 22.68 -3.79
N TRP A 614 15.24 23.10 -4.33
CA TRP A 614 14.79 22.88 -5.70
C TRP A 614 14.25 24.21 -6.25
N LEU A 615 14.51 24.52 -7.52
CA LEU A 615 14.21 25.82 -8.11
C LEU A 615 13.75 25.66 -9.56
N CYS A 616 12.62 26.26 -9.93
CA CYS A 616 12.05 26.13 -11.28
C CYS A 616 12.41 27.36 -12.12
N TYR A 617 13.27 27.18 -13.13
CA TYR A 617 13.69 28.27 -14.03
C TYR A 617 13.37 27.91 -15.48
N ASN A 618 12.71 28.82 -16.20
CA ASN A 618 12.23 28.65 -17.58
C ASN A 618 11.40 27.37 -17.85
N GLY A 619 10.81 26.75 -16.82
CA GLY A 619 10.01 25.53 -16.91
C GLY A 619 10.78 24.23 -16.61
N GLU A 620 12.06 24.30 -16.27
CA GLU A 620 12.88 23.18 -15.83
C GLU A 620 13.17 23.26 -14.32
N ILE A 621 13.20 22.12 -13.64
CA ILE A 621 13.41 22.04 -12.18
C ILE A 621 14.86 21.67 -11.89
N TYR A 622 15.60 22.61 -11.30
CA TYR A 622 16.99 22.46 -10.91
C TYR A 622 17.09 22.13 -9.41
N ASN A 623 17.69 20.99 -9.07
CA ASN A 623 18.08 20.70 -7.67
C ASN A 623 19.40 21.40 -7.30
N HIS A 624 19.78 21.38 -6.02
CA HIS A 624 21.02 22.01 -5.51
C HIS A 624 22.32 21.60 -6.21
N ILE A 625 22.38 20.45 -6.90
CA ILE A 625 23.53 20.01 -7.72
C ILE A 625 23.42 20.59 -9.13
N MET A 626 22.25 20.53 -9.75
CA MET A 626 21.97 21.12 -11.06
C MET A 626 22.16 22.65 -11.05
N LEU A 627 21.81 23.32 -9.95
CA LEU A 627 22.08 24.75 -9.74
C LEU A 627 23.58 25.06 -9.64
N ARG A 628 24.39 24.17 -9.03
CA ARG A 628 25.85 24.32 -8.99
C ARG A 628 26.43 24.30 -10.41
N ASP A 629 25.97 23.33 -11.21
CA ASP A 629 26.55 23.04 -12.52
C ASP A 629 26.04 23.97 -13.64
N HIS A 630 24.82 24.50 -13.54
CA HIS A 630 24.25 25.45 -14.52
C HIS A 630 24.76 26.90 -14.32
N PHE A 631 25.34 27.23 -13.17
CA PHE A 631 25.82 28.58 -12.84
C PHE A 631 27.31 28.64 -12.46
N GLU A 632 28.08 27.57 -12.72
CA GLU A 632 29.55 27.51 -12.60
C GLU A 632 30.13 27.92 -11.22
N PHE A 633 29.48 27.47 -10.13
CA PHE A 633 29.95 27.75 -8.76
C PHE A 633 31.22 26.94 -8.40
N GLU A 634 32.39 27.59 -8.35
CA GLU A 634 33.71 26.93 -8.29
C GLU A 634 34.07 26.17 -6.99
N HIS A 635 33.43 26.40 -5.84
CA HIS A 635 33.92 25.91 -4.53
C HIS A 635 32.91 25.14 -3.67
N GLN A 636 33.42 24.20 -2.87
CA GLN A 636 32.64 23.18 -2.16
C GLN A 636 32.11 23.66 -0.78
N THR A 637 31.45 24.81 -0.73
CA THR A 637 31.03 25.47 0.54
C THR A 637 29.52 25.77 0.60
N LYS A 638 28.89 25.39 1.73
CA LYS A 638 27.57 25.85 2.26
C LYS A 638 26.52 26.32 1.23
N VAL A 639 26.14 25.39 0.34
CA VAL A 639 25.29 25.57 -0.85
C VAL A 639 24.05 26.45 -0.65
N ASP A 640 23.30 26.30 0.44
CA ASP A 640 21.97 26.93 0.56
C ASP A 640 21.98 28.46 0.75
N ARG A 641 22.98 29.00 1.46
CA ARG A 641 23.03 30.45 1.81
C ARG A 641 23.44 31.31 0.62
N GLU A 642 24.47 30.89 -0.10
CA GLU A 642 25.10 31.70 -1.14
C GLU A 642 24.25 31.72 -2.41
N ILE A 643 23.54 30.63 -2.73
CA ILE A 643 22.54 30.61 -3.80
C ILE A 643 21.42 31.63 -3.52
N PHE A 644 20.83 31.64 -2.31
CA PHE A 644 19.72 32.54 -2.00
C PHE A 644 20.12 34.03 -2.06
N LEU A 645 21.31 34.37 -1.57
CA LEU A 645 21.86 35.73 -1.66
C LEU A 645 22.17 36.12 -3.12
N HIS A 646 22.81 35.23 -3.90
CA HIS A 646 23.13 35.50 -5.30
C HIS A 646 21.85 35.65 -6.16
N LEU A 647 20.78 34.92 -5.86
CA LEU A 647 19.48 35.10 -6.52
C LEU A 647 18.82 36.43 -6.18
N TYR A 648 18.91 36.89 -4.91
CA TYR A 648 18.43 38.21 -4.50
C TYR A 648 19.17 39.33 -5.23
N ASP A 649 20.51 39.33 -5.20
CA ASP A 649 21.34 40.35 -5.85
C ASP A 649 21.17 40.38 -7.38
N ARG A 650 21.03 39.20 -8.01
CA ARG A 650 20.99 39.08 -9.48
C ARG A 650 19.62 39.32 -10.09
N PHE A 651 18.53 39.04 -9.37
CA PHE A 651 17.16 39.09 -9.92
C PHE A 651 16.21 40.03 -9.17
N GLY A 652 16.51 40.40 -7.93
CA GLY A 652 15.63 41.15 -7.05
C GLY A 652 14.47 40.30 -6.49
N ILE A 653 13.94 40.74 -5.34
CA ILE A 653 12.95 39.97 -4.56
C ILE A 653 11.71 39.54 -5.35
N GLU A 654 11.23 40.38 -6.27
CA GLU A 654 9.99 40.12 -7.03
C GLU A 654 10.14 38.96 -8.01
N LYS A 655 11.26 38.88 -8.73
CA LYS A 655 11.56 37.75 -9.62
C LYS A 655 11.98 36.51 -8.82
N MET A 656 12.72 36.70 -7.73
CA MET A 656 13.09 35.59 -6.85
C MET A 656 11.86 34.92 -6.21
N ALA A 657 10.86 35.68 -5.79
CA ALA A 657 9.60 35.14 -5.27
C ALA A 657 8.80 34.36 -6.34
N ALA A 658 8.79 34.83 -7.59
CA ALA A 658 8.19 34.12 -8.71
C ALA A 658 8.97 32.84 -9.13
N LEU A 659 10.27 32.76 -8.81
CA LEU A 659 11.16 31.62 -9.06
C LEU A 659 11.05 30.49 -8.00
N LEU A 660 10.47 30.79 -6.84
CA LEU A 660 10.40 29.88 -5.66
C LEU A 660 8.98 29.33 -5.40
N ASP A 661 8.04 29.61 -6.29
CA ASP A 661 6.67 29.07 -6.40
C ASP A 661 5.93 28.83 -5.06
N GLY A 662 6.06 29.78 -4.12
CA GLY A 662 5.28 29.81 -2.88
C GLY A 662 5.62 28.73 -1.82
N VAL A 663 6.79 28.10 -1.89
CA VAL A 663 7.16 26.97 -1.01
C VAL A 663 7.69 27.41 0.38
N PHE A 664 7.95 28.70 0.62
CA PHE A 664 8.63 29.18 1.84
C PHE A 664 7.96 30.38 2.51
N ALA A 665 7.87 30.33 3.85
CA ALA A 665 7.74 31.51 4.70
C ALA A 665 9.14 31.98 5.14
N PHE A 666 9.44 33.28 5.00
CA PHE A 666 10.75 33.84 5.34
C PHE A 666 10.66 35.29 5.79
N ILE A 667 11.68 35.75 6.54
CA ILE A 667 11.89 37.15 6.88
C ILE A 667 13.26 37.56 6.35
N LEU A 668 13.32 38.58 5.49
CA LEU A 668 14.56 39.16 4.99
C LEU A 668 14.70 40.60 5.50
N LEU A 669 15.81 40.88 6.17
CA LEU A 669 16.17 42.22 6.65
C LEU A 669 17.23 42.81 5.71
N ASP A 670 16.79 43.72 4.84
CA ASP A 670 17.68 44.52 4.00
C ASP A 670 18.02 45.82 4.75
N THR A 671 19.09 45.77 5.54
CA THR A 671 19.57 46.88 6.37
C THR A 671 20.08 48.05 5.53
N ALA A 672 20.70 47.77 4.38
CA ALA A 672 21.22 48.77 3.45
C ALA A 672 20.11 49.65 2.85
N ASN A 673 18.99 49.03 2.44
CA ASN A 673 17.82 49.74 1.89
C ASN A 673 16.74 50.05 2.93
N ARG A 674 16.96 49.72 4.21
CA ARG A 674 16.01 49.85 5.34
C ARG A 674 14.64 49.18 5.08
N LYS A 675 14.65 47.96 4.52
CA LYS A 675 13.43 47.21 4.18
C LYS A 675 13.35 45.88 4.93
N VAL A 676 12.12 45.47 5.25
CA VAL A 676 11.81 44.13 5.75
C VAL A 676 10.88 43.47 4.75
N PHE A 677 11.31 42.35 4.18
CA PHE A 677 10.51 41.54 3.26
C PHE A 677 10.02 40.28 3.95
N LEU A 678 8.79 39.86 3.64
CA LEU A 678 8.13 38.73 4.27
C LEU A 678 7.53 37.81 3.21
N GLY A 679 8.03 36.58 3.14
CA GLY A 679 7.49 35.51 2.31
C GLY A 679 6.37 34.75 3.02
N ARG A 680 5.43 34.20 2.26
CA ARG A 680 4.31 33.40 2.76
C ARG A 680 4.16 32.14 1.90
N ASP A 681 3.85 31.01 2.54
CA ASP A 681 3.39 29.82 1.84
C ASP A 681 1.99 29.97 1.21
N THR A 682 1.64 29.02 0.35
CA THR A 682 0.32 28.86 -0.26
C THR A 682 -0.69 28.10 0.62
N TYR A 683 -0.29 27.63 1.82
CA TYR A 683 -1.06 26.73 2.69
C TYR A 683 -1.62 27.36 3.97
N GLY A 684 -1.86 28.67 3.94
CA GLY A 684 -3.02 29.25 4.63
C GLY A 684 -2.89 29.51 6.13
N VAL A 685 -1.69 29.34 6.71
CA VAL A 685 -1.43 29.76 8.10
C VAL A 685 -1.60 31.29 8.24
N ARG A 686 -2.07 31.74 9.42
CA ARG A 686 -2.27 33.16 9.77
C ARG A 686 -0.96 33.80 10.24
N LEU A 687 -0.31 34.58 9.39
CA LEU A 687 0.57 35.68 9.78
C LEU A 687 0.26 36.90 8.89
N LEU A 688 0.28 38.10 9.47
CA LEU A 688 -0.26 39.31 8.85
C LEU A 688 0.63 40.51 9.14
N PHE A 689 1.41 40.93 8.15
CA PHE A 689 2.25 42.12 8.21
C PHE A 689 2.34 42.79 6.85
N ARG A 690 2.32 44.12 6.83
CA ARG A 690 2.75 44.95 5.70
C ARG A 690 3.37 46.22 6.24
N LEU A 691 4.62 46.49 5.89
CA LEU A 691 5.28 47.76 6.14
C LEU A 691 5.10 48.68 4.94
N LEU A 692 4.63 49.90 5.21
CA LEU A 692 4.81 51.08 4.37
C LEU A 692 5.22 52.21 5.32
N THR A 693 6.33 52.87 5.01
CA THR A 693 6.72 54.14 5.60
C THR A 693 5.75 55.23 5.08
N ASP A 694 5.58 56.41 5.69
CA ASP A 694 6.64 57.30 6.19
C ASP A 694 6.39 57.91 7.59
N ASN A 695 5.37 57.46 8.34
CA ASN A 695 5.00 58.07 9.65
C ASN A 695 4.73 57.09 10.81
N GLY A 696 5.42 55.94 10.84
CA GLY A 696 5.77 55.23 12.09
C GLY A 696 4.89 54.04 12.54
N PHE A 697 5.18 53.59 13.77
CA PHE A 697 4.67 52.41 14.50
C PHE A 697 5.00 51.02 13.92
N LEU A 698 5.60 50.17 14.77
CA LEU A 698 5.70 48.72 14.59
C LEU A 698 4.64 48.05 15.49
N ALA A 699 3.78 47.21 14.93
CA ALA A 699 2.82 46.40 15.67
C ALA A 699 3.10 44.91 15.44
N VAL A 700 3.14 44.13 16.51
CA VAL A 700 3.35 42.67 16.47
C VAL A 700 2.10 41.97 16.99
N CYS A 701 1.61 40.97 16.26
CA CYS A 701 0.51 40.12 16.70
C CYS A 701 0.77 38.67 16.26
N SER A 702 0.43 37.71 17.11
CA SER A 702 0.60 36.28 16.88
C SER A 702 -0.54 35.49 17.54
N GLU A 703 -1.29 34.73 16.75
CA GLU A 703 -2.12 33.61 17.24
C GLU A 703 -1.38 32.28 17.00
N ALA A 704 -0.19 32.11 17.60
CA ALA A 704 0.50 30.83 17.60
C ALA A 704 -0.19 29.85 18.56
N LYS A 705 -0.99 28.92 18.02
CA LYS A 705 -1.37 27.70 18.74
C LYS A 705 -0.21 26.69 18.67
N GLY A 706 0.70 26.79 19.64
CA GLY A 706 1.80 25.83 19.85
C GLY A 706 3.18 26.50 19.86
N ASP A 707 3.88 26.33 20.97
CA ASP A 707 5.33 26.25 21.21
C ASP A 707 6.30 27.29 20.62
N LEU A 708 5.84 28.30 19.86
CA LEU A 708 6.56 29.57 19.74
C LEU A 708 6.18 30.47 20.93
N ASP A 709 7.08 30.57 21.90
CA ASP A 709 7.02 31.61 22.93
C ASP A 709 7.10 32.99 22.26
N SER A 710 5.97 33.70 22.22
CA SER A 710 5.85 35.04 21.67
C SER A 710 6.72 36.06 22.42
N SER A 711 7.00 35.80 23.70
CA SER A 711 7.93 36.57 24.53
C SER A 711 9.35 36.52 23.97
N LEU A 712 9.81 35.36 23.49
CA LEU A 712 11.16 35.17 22.98
C LEU A 712 11.39 35.88 21.64
N VAL A 713 10.39 35.85 20.74
CA VAL A 713 10.42 36.57 19.46
C VAL A 713 10.39 38.09 19.71
N ALA A 714 9.52 38.56 20.60
CA ALA A 714 9.46 39.96 21.01
C ALA A 714 10.79 40.44 21.63
N ALA A 715 11.34 39.69 22.60
CA ALA A 715 12.61 40.02 23.26
C ALA A 715 13.79 40.06 22.27
N THR A 716 13.83 39.15 21.29
CA THR A 716 14.88 39.12 20.26
C THR A 716 14.81 40.35 19.35
N LEU A 717 13.61 40.72 18.88
CA LEU A 717 13.41 41.91 18.04
C LEU A 717 13.67 43.21 18.81
N MET A 718 13.29 43.29 20.09
CA MET A 718 13.54 44.45 20.94
C MET A 718 15.01 44.61 21.32
N LYS A 719 15.75 43.49 21.49
CA LYS A 719 17.20 43.51 21.68
C LYS A 719 17.88 44.15 20.46
N LEU A 720 17.59 43.66 19.25
CA LEU A 720 18.10 44.22 18.00
C LEU A 720 17.75 45.70 17.84
N ALA A 721 16.50 46.10 18.11
CA ALA A 721 16.08 47.50 18.03
C ALA A 721 16.84 48.45 18.98
N LYS A 722 17.30 47.93 20.13
CA LYS A 722 18.07 48.66 21.14
C LYS A 722 19.58 48.70 20.83
N GLU A 723 20.11 47.67 20.18
CA GLU A 723 21.50 47.60 19.72
C GLU A 723 21.71 48.48 18.45
N GLU A 724 20.73 48.51 17.54
CA GLU A 724 20.73 49.34 16.31
C GLU A 724 20.30 50.82 16.51
N GLN A 725 20.08 51.26 17.75
CA GLN A 725 19.65 52.63 18.10
C GLN A 725 18.44 53.16 17.29
N LEU A 726 17.42 52.33 17.08
CA LEU A 726 16.25 52.74 16.30
C LEU A 726 15.51 53.92 17.00
N PRO A 727 15.23 55.04 16.31
CA PRO A 727 14.91 56.32 16.94
C PRO A 727 13.42 56.47 17.37
N TYR A 728 12.78 55.38 17.79
CA TYR A 728 11.33 55.34 18.05
C TYR A 728 11.01 54.61 19.38
N PRO A 729 10.04 55.10 20.17
CA PRO A 729 9.63 54.43 21.41
C PRO A 729 8.94 53.10 21.12
N ILE A 730 9.35 52.05 21.83
CA ILE A 730 8.76 50.71 21.76
C ILE A 730 7.65 50.60 22.80
N GLN A 731 6.48 50.08 22.42
CA GLN A 731 5.36 49.78 23.31
C GLN A 731 5.03 48.28 23.27
N THR A 732 4.84 47.68 24.44
CA THR A 732 4.34 46.30 24.60
C THR A 732 2.83 46.31 24.84
N PHE A 733 2.13 45.33 24.25
CA PHE A 733 0.68 45.16 24.42
C PHE A 733 0.36 43.70 24.71
N ALA A 734 -0.56 43.46 25.65
CA ALA A 734 -1.09 42.14 25.98
C ALA A 734 -2.63 42.14 25.83
N ILE A 735 -3.17 41.03 25.33
CA ILE A 735 -4.62 40.85 25.13
C ILE A 735 -5.01 39.52 25.77
N GLY A 736 -5.73 39.60 26.90
CA GLY A 736 -6.14 38.46 27.71
C GLY A 736 -6.98 38.91 28.90
N ALA A 737 -7.43 37.96 29.72
CA ALA A 737 -8.00 38.28 31.04
C ALA A 737 -6.86 38.63 32.02
N ASP A 738 -7.12 39.49 33.01
CA ASP A 738 -6.14 39.94 34.00
C ASP A 738 -5.38 38.81 34.70
N ASP A 739 -6.07 37.71 34.97
CA ASP A 739 -5.55 36.53 35.68
C ASP A 739 -4.71 35.59 34.80
N SER A 740 -4.58 35.87 33.49
CA SER A 740 -3.93 34.96 32.55
C SER A 740 -2.40 34.96 32.68
N PRO A 741 -1.73 33.80 32.52
CA PRO A 741 -0.27 33.72 32.55
C PRO A 741 0.41 34.67 31.57
N ASP A 742 -0.20 34.87 30.39
CA ASP A 742 0.31 35.71 29.32
C ASP A 742 0.31 37.21 29.72
N VAL A 743 -0.76 37.68 30.37
CA VAL A 743 -0.85 39.05 30.91
C VAL A 743 0.09 39.23 32.10
N ALA A 744 0.23 38.21 32.96
CA ALA A 744 1.18 38.24 34.08
C ALA A 744 2.66 38.24 33.61
N ALA A 745 2.97 37.55 32.50
CA ALA A 745 4.28 37.59 31.85
C ALA A 745 4.53 38.95 31.20
N ALA A 746 3.56 39.48 30.45
CA ALA A 746 3.67 40.78 29.79
C ALA A 746 3.84 41.94 30.79
N ARG A 747 3.13 41.92 31.93
CA ARG A 747 3.33 42.89 33.03
C ARG A 747 4.78 42.87 33.53
N LYS A 748 5.34 41.69 33.83
CA LYS A 748 6.75 41.54 34.22
C LYS A 748 7.75 42.03 33.17
N VAL A 749 7.44 41.87 31.88
CA VAL A 749 8.28 42.39 30.79
C VAL A 749 8.19 43.92 30.70
N ALA A 750 6.99 44.50 30.82
CA ALA A 750 6.78 45.95 30.83
C ALA A 750 7.46 46.62 32.03
N ASP A 751 7.33 46.05 33.24
CA ASP A 751 7.98 46.54 34.46
C ASP A 751 9.52 46.50 34.35
N TYR A 752 10.07 45.53 33.62
CA TYR A 752 11.51 45.38 33.39
C TYR A 752 12.08 46.40 32.39
N ILE A 753 11.24 47.04 31.57
CA ILE A 753 11.67 47.96 30.49
C ILE A 753 11.14 49.39 30.60
N GLY A 754 10.13 49.66 31.45
CA GLY A 754 9.64 51.00 31.74
C GLY A 754 8.69 51.61 30.70
N SER A 755 7.88 50.79 30.02
CA SER A 755 6.91 51.25 29.01
C SER A 755 5.49 51.44 29.57
N GLU A 756 4.80 52.52 29.20
CA GLU A 756 3.39 52.73 29.54
C GLU A 756 2.45 51.67 28.92
N HIS A 757 1.43 51.27 29.68
CA HIS A 757 0.43 50.28 29.29
C HIS A 757 -0.89 50.97 28.92
N HIS A 758 -1.50 50.62 27.78
CA HIS A 758 -2.82 51.10 27.40
C HIS A 758 -3.89 50.03 27.65
N GLU A 759 -5.01 50.43 28.24
CA GLU A 759 -6.17 49.57 28.54
C GLU A 759 -7.46 50.23 28.03
N VAL A 760 -8.40 49.43 27.53
CA VAL A 760 -9.74 49.89 27.15
C VAL A 760 -10.71 49.69 28.31
N THR A 761 -11.08 50.79 28.97
CA THR A 761 -12.06 50.79 30.06
C THR A 761 -13.47 50.53 29.55
N ASP A 762 -14.34 49.96 30.39
CA ASP A 762 -15.74 49.69 30.03
C ASP A 762 -16.50 50.97 29.66
N SER A 763 -16.19 52.11 30.30
CA SER A 763 -16.81 53.39 29.92
C SER A 763 -16.30 53.97 28.59
N GLN A 764 -15.23 53.45 28.00
CA GLN A 764 -14.91 53.71 26.59
C GLN A 764 -15.77 52.81 25.68
N LEU A 765 -15.93 51.53 26.04
CA LEU A 765 -16.75 50.57 25.30
C LEU A 765 -18.25 50.96 25.26
N GLU A 766 -18.81 51.47 26.36
CA GLU A 766 -20.17 52.06 26.41
C GLU A 766 -20.37 53.18 25.37
N LYS A 767 -19.29 53.89 25.00
CA LYS A 767 -19.31 55.00 24.05
C LYS A 767 -19.03 54.54 22.61
N ALA A 768 -18.77 53.25 22.38
CA ALA A 768 -18.45 52.68 21.06
C ALA A 768 -19.49 52.99 19.99
N ALA A 769 -20.78 52.84 20.31
CA ALA A 769 -21.89 53.13 19.39
C ALA A 769 -21.98 54.62 18.98
N LYS A 770 -21.37 55.52 19.75
CA LYS A 770 -21.35 56.97 19.50
C LYS A 770 -20.03 57.45 18.86
N LEU A 771 -18.95 56.71 19.04
CA LEU A 771 -17.64 56.96 18.44
C LEU A 771 -17.50 56.30 17.04
N PHE A 772 -18.11 55.13 16.85
CA PHE A 772 -17.99 54.30 15.65
C PHE A 772 -19.39 53.94 15.11
N PRO A 773 -20.09 54.88 14.43
CA PRO A 773 -21.48 54.67 14.01
C PRO A 773 -21.69 53.58 12.95
N PHE A 774 -20.62 53.12 12.29
CA PHE A 774 -20.64 51.96 11.40
C PHE A 774 -19.95 50.76 12.09
N ASN A 775 -20.66 49.62 12.17
CA ASN A 775 -20.21 48.39 12.84
C ASN A 775 -19.55 48.62 14.21
N PRO A 776 -20.26 49.24 15.19
CA PRO A 776 -19.69 49.56 16.49
C PRO A 776 -19.20 48.30 17.22
N PRO A 777 -17.98 48.32 17.79
CA PRO A 777 -17.42 47.18 18.48
C PRO A 777 -18.11 46.90 19.82
N THR A 778 -18.39 45.63 20.09
CA THR A 778 -19.10 45.12 21.27
C THR A 778 -18.16 44.55 22.35
N THR A 779 -16.86 44.48 22.09
CA THR A 779 -15.83 43.96 23.01
C THR A 779 -14.67 44.96 23.16
N LYS A 780 -13.95 44.92 24.29
CA LYS A 780 -12.76 45.75 24.55
C LYS A 780 -11.69 45.56 23.45
N GLU A 781 -11.48 44.32 23.03
CA GLU A 781 -10.58 43.94 21.93
C GLU A 781 -11.02 44.57 20.59
N GLY A 782 -12.29 44.41 20.21
CA GLY A 782 -12.84 45.02 18.99
C GLY A 782 -12.79 46.56 19.03
N PHE A 783 -12.91 47.16 20.21
CA PHE A 783 -12.79 48.61 20.41
C PHE A 783 -11.36 49.09 20.18
N TYR A 784 -10.37 48.41 20.75
CA TYR A 784 -8.96 48.68 20.49
C TYR A 784 -8.61 48.53 19.01
N ILE A 785 -9.02 47.41 18.39
CA ILE A 785 -8.81 47.16 16.95
C ILE A 785 -9.45 48.27 16.10
N ARG A 786 -10.66 48.75 16.47
CA ARG A 786 -11.31 49.87 15.76
C ARG A 786 -10.59 51.20 15.96
N GLN A 787 -10.08 51.50 17.15
CA GLN A 787 -9.25 52.69 17.38
C GLN A 787 -7.96 52.66 16.54
N VAL A 788 -7.29 51.51 16.47
CA VAL A 788 -6.10 51.33 15.61
C VAL A 788 -6.48 51.49 14.13
N PHE A 789 -7.61 50.91 13.69
CA PHE A 789 -8.09 51.04 12.31
C PHE A 789 -8.39 52.50 11.92
N GLU A 790 -9.10 53.26 12.75
CA GLU A 790 -9.43 54.67 12.47
C GLU A 790 -8.18 55.58 12.51
N LYS A 791 -7.19 55.25 13.35
CA LYS A 791 -5.87 55.92 13.35
C LYS A 791 -5.08 55.65 12.05
N MET A 792 -5.23 54.45 11.48
CA MET A 792 -4.54 54.02 10.25
C MET A 792 -5.27 54.45 8.96
N TYR A 793 -6.60 54.54 8.99
CA TYR A 793 -7.45 54.86 7.84
C TYR A 793 -8.54 55.89 8.18
N PRO A 794 -8.19 57.14 8.52
CA PRO A 794 -9.15 58.14 9.01
C PRO A 794 -10.30 58.37 8.03
N GLY A 795 -11.54 58.20 8.52
CA GLY A 795 -12.74 58.45 7.71
C GLY A 795 -13.05 57.37 6.66
N ARG A 796 -12.42 56.18 6.75
CA ARG A 796 -12.78 54.97 5.97
C ARG A 796 -13.65 54.02 6.78
N CYS A 797 -14.62 54.58 7.49
CA CYS A 797 -15.48 53.90 8.45
C CYS A 797 -16.19 52.67 7.85
N GLU A 798 -16.47 52.75 6.54
CA GLU A 798 -17.18 51.79 5.70
C GLU A 798 -16.34 50.59 5.24
N TRP A 799 -15.02 50.61 5.44
CA TRP A 799 -14.11 49.53 4.99
C TRP A 799 -13.99 48.35 5.96
N THR A 800 -14.51 48.45 7.19
CA THR A 800 -14.60 47.30 8.09
C THR A 800 -15.83 46.44 7.76
N PRO A 801 -15.65 45.20 7.23
CA PRO A 801 -16.78 44.31 6.96
C PRO A 801 -17.47 43.91 8.27
N HIS A 802 -18.72 43.44 8.17
CA HIS A 802 -19.44 42.90 9.33
C HIS A 802 -18.67 41.71 9.93
N TYR A 803 -18.58 41.66 11.26
CA TYR A 803 -18.08 40.49 11.98
C TYR A 803 -18.91 39.25 11.59
N TRP A 804 -18.24 38.18 11.16
CA TRP A 804 -18.90 37.02 10.56
C TRP A 804 -19.52 36.11 11.64
N ILE A 805 -20.75 36.42 12.02
CA ILE A 805 -21.57 35.64 12.95
C ILE A 805 -22.65 34.88 12.14
N PRO A 806 -22.69 33.54 12.18
CA PRO A 806 -23.74 32.78 11.50
C PRO A 806 -25.13 33.15 12.03
N ARG A 807 -26.08 33.47 11.13
CA ARG A 807 -27.39 34.08 11.47
C ARG A 807 -28.26 33.27 12.45
N TRP A 808 -27.98 31.99 12.65
CA TRP A 808 -28.67 31.12 13.60
C TRP A 808 -28.07 31.11 15.02
N ILE A 809 -26.95 31.81 15.25
CA ILE A 809 -26.28 31.88 16.56
C ILE A 809 -26.55 33.24 17.21
N LYS A 810 -27.14 33.24 18.41
CA LYS A 810 -27.23 34.43 19.27
C LYS A 810 -25.92 34.61 20.06
N ALA A 811 -24.92 35.20 19.43
CA ALA A 811 -23.66 35.61 20.08
C ALA A 811 -23.37 37.09 19.80
N THR A 812 -22.78 37.78 20.79
CA THR A 812 -22.33 39.19 20.70
C THR A 812 -20.83 39.33 20.43
N ASP A 813 -20.12 38.21 20.43
CA ASP A 813 -18.70 38.05 20.13
C ASP A 813 -18.55 36.93 19.05
N PRO A 814 -17.81 37.16 17.96
CA PRO A 814 -17.55 36.14 16.95
C PRO A 814 -16.45 35.13 17.34
N SER A 815 -15.75 35.29 18.47
CA SER A 815 -14.65 34.41 18.85
C SER A 815 -15.10 32.96 19.08
N ALA A 816 -14.27 32.00 18.66
CA ALA A 816 -14.53 30.58 18.91
C ALA A 816 -14.51 30.18 20.40
N ARG A 817 -14.22 31.12 21.32
CA ARG A 817 -14.17 30.86 22.78
C ARG A 817 -15.52 31.11 23.46
N THR A 818 -16.38 31.95 22.89
CA THR A 818 -17.72 32.28 23.42
C THR A 818 -18.85 31.51 22.73
N LEU A 819 -18.66 31.10 21.47
CA LEU A 819 -19.57 30.22 20.73
C LEU A 819 -19.73 28.87 21.47
N SER A 820 -20.96 28.53 21.88
CA SER A 820 -21.25 27.31 22.67
C SER A 820 -20.84 26.02 21.97
N ILE A 821 -20.95 25.96 20.65
CA ILE A 821 -20.55 24.82 19.79
C ILE A 821 -19.04 24.50 19.82
N TYR A 822 -18.21 25.36 20.41
CA TYR A 822 -16.76 25.17 20.54
C TYR A 822 -16.28 25.07 22.00
N LYS A 823 -17.21 25.10 22.97
CA LYS A 823 -16.87 24.72 24.35
C LYS A 823 -16.83 23.19 24.42
N PRO A 824 -15.77 22.59 25.00
CA PRO A 824 -15.81 21.16 25.30
C PRO A 824 -16.90 20.88 26.33
N ASP A 825 -17.62 19.76 26.16
CA ASP A 825 -18.43 19.21 27.24
C ASP A 825 -17.50 18.88 28.43
N LYS A 826 -17.98 19.10 29.65
CA LYS A 826 -17.13 19.01 30.86
C LYS A 826 -16.98 17.59 31.42
N ASP A 827 -17.61 16.59 30.79
CA ASP A 827 -17.72 15.22 31.28
C ASP A 827 -17.30 14.17 30.21
N GLN A 828 -16.28 14.48 29.40
CA GLN A 828 -15.51 13.52 28.59
C GLN A 828 -14.01 13.85 28.60
#